data_AF-A0A218W034-F1
#
_entry.id   AF-A0A218W034-F1
#
_cell.length_a   1.000
_cell.length_b   1.000
_cell.length_c   1.000
_cell.angle_alpha   90.00
_cell.angle_beta   90.00
_cell.angle_gamma   90.00
#
_symmetry.space_group_name_H-M   'P 1'
#
loop_
_entity.id
_entity.type
_entity.pdbx_description
1 polymer ?
#
loop_
_entity_poly.entity_id
_entity_poly.type
_entity_poly.pdbx_seq_one_letter_code
_entity_poly.pdbx_strand_id
1 'polypeptide(L)'
;MQVQGTAAPWSPLALKDNAPVKPGGQMYGYYAGMFHAGRSIWMEQGLRGLFAGYMSTLARDVPFAGLMVMFYEALKDITSYGKQKWAPNSNYSISSSFEGLLLGGLAGVLNLGGLAMAAEGDLSRKERVKVGLLVDSNAPMGRIASSYVNMALSDFYEAHPSYRTRLSLHFRNPQNDVVLAASAALDLMQNEEVHAIIGPAYSSQAKFVIDLGIKAQVPIISFSATSPSLSPTQSRYFVRTAYDDCSQVEAIAALIQAFGWREIVPIYEDTDYGNGLIPYLTDAFQNINTRVPYRSAIHPTAQDIDILKELNKVMTMSTRVFLVHMTATLGSRLFVLANEAGMLNEESVWIVTDGLSSLLDPVGSTAMSSMQGVVGVRPYVPMSKKLKKFMKKQLNSSHGISPSNGTETVTLFSLWAYDTIWALAMVAEKQWTSSDQLRYVRPSTNRKMAALNFSDTGISEMGPKLLQGIINLSFHGLSGLFEMVHGQLQPSGFEIINVLGNEEKIIGYWTPKHGLSKAFPRGSPLVAYFSRAILNVTQDKTKMNEIERKYQLSQSSLCQDEESNQGGATISSHTLSLGMGSFSGLFIITGIVAVLAVLAELVKGFRTKHSLRKGIERKNSKVVPLPSIGQGDPNTGPSKTNFPYT
;
A
#
# COMPACT_ATOMS: atom_id res chain seq x y z
N MET A 1 -6.98 17.42 36.79
CA MET A 1 -5.65 17.47 36.12
C MET A 1 -5.63 16.38 35.07
N GLN A 2 -5.64 16.76 33.79
CA GLN A 2 -5.48 15.84 32.68
C GLN A 2 -3.97 15.72 32.45
N VAL A 3 -3.36 14.64 32.96
CA VAL A 3 -1.93 14.39 32.78
C VAL A 3 -1.75 13.76 31.39
N GLN A 4 -1.65 14.61 30.37
CA GLN A 4 -1.21 14.23 29.03
C GLN A 4 0.26 14.61 28.88
N GLY A 5 1.13 13.61 28.74
CA GLY A 5 2.53 13.86 28.39
C GLY A 5 3.48 12.77 28.83
N THR A 6 3.47 11.62 28.17
CA THR A 6 4.70 10.81 27.99
C THR A 6 4.70 10.19 26.59
N ALA A 7 5.86 10.20 25.93
CA ALA A 7 6.06 9.73 24.55
C ALA A 7 6.51 8.26 24.46
N ALA A 8 6.27 7.45 25.50
CA ALA A 8 6.58 6.02 25.52
C ALA A 8 5.31 5.21 25.82
N PRO A 9 5.01 4.14 25.06
CA PRO A 9 3.84 3.30 25.31
C PRO A 9 4.07 2.45 26.56
N TRP A 10 3.07 2.43 27.45
CA TRP A 10 3.08 1.63 28.67
C TRP A 10 2.85 0.16 28.32
N SER A 11 3.86 -0.69 28.52
CA SER A 11 3.72 -2.15 28.51
C SER A 11 3.09 -2.65 29.81
N PRO A 12 2.10 -3.57 29.80
CA PRO A 12 1.56 -4.13 31.03
C PRO A 12 2.46 -5.25 31.54
N LEU A 13 3.33 -4.92 32.49
CA LEU A 13 3.98 -5.90 33.37
C LEU A 13 3.27 -5.89 34.72
N ALA A 14 2.90 -7.09 35.19
CA ALA A 14 2.30 -7.43 36.49
C ALA A 14 0.76 -7.35 36.60
N LEU A 15 0.08 -8.39 36.12
CA LEU A 15 -1.08 -8.96 36.82
C LEU A 15 -0.61 -10.26 37.47
N LYS A 16 -0.19 -10.16 38.72
CA LYS A 16 -0.11 -11.30 39.64
C LYS A 16 -1.42 -11.28 40.42
N ASP A 17 -2.05 -12.43 40.49
CA ASP A 17 -3.29 -12.79 41.20
C ASP A 17 -4.57 -12.80 40.35
N ASN A 18 -5.06 -14.03 40.15
CA ASN A 18 -6.28 -14.41 39.45
C ASN A 18 -7.53 -13.85 40.16
N ALA A 19 -8.26 -12.95 39.51
CA ALA A 19 -9.65 -12.65 39.84
C ALA A 19 -10.48 -12.41 38.56
N PRO A 20 -11.69 -13.00 38.42
CA PRO A 20 -12.49 -12.87 37.21
C PRO A 20 -13.21 -11.51 37.17
N VAL A 21 -13.01 -10.76 36.09
CA VAL A 21 -13.69 -9.47 35.83
C VAL A 21 -15.03 -9.73 35.14
N LYS A 22 -16.12 -9.23 35.73
CA LYS A 22 -17.48 -9.26 35.14
C LYS A 22 -17.63 -8.22 34.03
N PRO A 23 -18.40 -8.48 32.96
CA PRO A 23 -18.55 -7.53 31.86
C PRO A 23 -19.62 -6.47 32.18
N GLY A 24 -19.25 -5.19 32.16
CA GLY A 24 -20.19 -4.06 32.26
C GLY A 24 -19.74 -2.78 32.99
N GLY A 25 -18.44 -2.49 33.13
CA GLY A 25 -17.95 -1.29 33.86
C GLY A 25 -17.08 -0.34 33.02
N GLN A 26 -17.28 0.97 33.18
CA GLN A 26 -16.61 2.08 32.47
C GLN A 26 -15.07 2.01 32.49
N MET A 27 -14.45 2.31 31.35
CA MET A 27 -13.01 2.14 31.05
C MET A 27 -12.08 3.25 31.60
N TYR A 28 -12.56 4.18 32.43
CA TYR A 28 -11.76 5.27 32.98
C TYR A 28 -11.84 5.31 34.51
N GLY A 29 -10.96 4.56 35.17
CA GLY A 29 -10.92 4.48 36.64
C GLY A 29 -9.52 4.17 37.19
N TYR A 30 -8.48 4.86 36.71
CA TYR A 30 -7.10 4.62 37.18
C TYR A 30 -6.83 5.15 38.60
N TYR A 31 -7.63 6.07 39.11
CA TYR A 31 -7.51 6.56 40.49
C TYR A 31 -8.89 6.69 41.13
N ALA A 32 -9.04 6.14 42.34
CA ALA A 32 -10.29 6.18 43.10
C ALA A 32 -10.64 7.58 43.68
N GLY A 33 -9.80 8.59 43.46
CA GLY A 33 -10.01 9.97 43.91
C GLY A 33 -8.74 10.82 43.83
N MET A 34 -8.88 12.15 43.97
CA MET A 34 -7.75 13.09 43.84
C MET A 34 -6.65 12.86 44.90
N PHE A 35 -7.04 12.48 46.12
CA PHE A 35 -6.10 12.18 47.20
C PHE A 35 -5.32 10.88 46.93
N HIS A 36 -6.00 9.89 46.34
CA HIS A 36 -5.37 8.63 45.90
C HIS A 36 -4.38 8.88 44.76
N ALA A 37 -4.76 9.69 43.76
CA ALA A 37 -3.87 10.08 42.67
C ALA A 37 -2.64 10.86 43.15
N GLY A 38 -2.84 11.86 44.02
CA GLY A 38 -1.73 12.66 44.56
C GLY A 38 -0.74 11.84 45.38
N ARG A 39 -1.23 10.94 46.24
CA ARG A 39 -0.38 10.05 47.04
C ARG A 39 0.37 9.05 46.16
N SER A 40 -0.27 8.45 45.15
CA SER A 40 0.37 7.53 44.21
C SER A 40 1.47 8.22 43.40
N ILE A 41 1.20 9.41 42.85
CA ILE A 41 2.20 10.16 42.05
C ILE A 41 3.40 10.57 42.91
N TRP A 42 3.16 11.00 44.16
CA TRP A 42 4.23 11.35 45.09
C TRP A 42 5.10 10.14 45.46
N MET A 43 4.48 8.98 45.71
CA MET A 43 5.19 7.75 46.08
C MET A 43 5.99 7.16 44.90
N GLU A 44 5.47 7.25 43.67
CA GLU A 44 6.09 6.62 42.49
C GLU A 44 7.11 7.52 41.77
N GLN A 45 6.84 8.82 41.67
CA GLN A 45 7.62 9.76 40.84
C GLN A 45 8.20 10.93 41.66
N GLY A 46 7.94 10.97 42.96
CA GLY A 46 8.39 12.03 43.86
C GLY A 46 7.82 13.40 43.52
N LEU A 47 8.44 14.44 44.08
CA LEU A 47 8.06 15.85 43.91
C LEU A 47 8.03 16.29 42.43
N ARG A 48 8.87 15.71 41.58
CA ARG A 48 8.95 16.05 40.15
C ARG A 48 7.75 15.54 39.34
N GLY A 49 7.15 14.41 39.73
CA GLY A 49 5.97 13.86 39.07
C GLY A 49 4.73 14.76 39.17
N LEU A 50 4.61 15.53 40.27
CA LEU A 50 3.52 16.50 40.43
C LEU A 50 3.60 17.68 39.45
N PHE A 51 4.79 18.00 38.94
CA PHE A 51 5.01 19.10 38.00
C PHE A 51 5.29 18.61 36.56
N ALA A 52 5.21 17.30 36.31
CA ALA A 52 5.34 16.73 34.97
C ALA A 52 4.11 17.10 34.13
N GLY A 53 4.26 18.11 33.26
CA GLY A 53 3.17 18.72 32.50
C GLY A 53 2.94 20.20 32.83
N TYR A 54 3.63 20.76 33.82
CA TYR A 54 3.54 22.19 34.14
C TYR A 54 4.02 23.07 32.97
N MET A 55 5.07 22.63 32.26
CA MET A 55 5.57 23.34 31.07
C MET A 55 4.58 23.33 29.90
N SER A 56 3.82 22.26 29.69
CA SER A 56 2.76 22.23 28.66
C SER A 56 1.59 23.14 29.02
N THR A 57 1.25 23.22 30.30
CA THR A 57 0.23 24.16 30.80
C THR A 57 0.69 25.61 30.60
N LEU A 58 1.94 25.93 30.97
CA LEU A 58 2.51 27.26 30.74
C LEU A 58 2.62 27.62 29.25
N ALA A 59 3.03 26.69 28.39
CA ALA A 59 3.15 26.92 26.96
C ALA A 59 1.81 27.27 26.29
N ARG A 60 0.68 26.83 26.86
CA ARG A 60 -0.67 27.17 26.39
C ARG A 60 -1.21 28.44 27.07
N ASP A 61 -1.08 28.51 28.40
CA ASP A 61 -1.79 29.51 29.20
C ASP A 61 -1.06 30.87 29.22
N VAL A 62 0.28 30.90 29.07
CA VAL A 62 1.07 32.15 29.04
C VAL A 62 0.81 32.98 27.77
N PRO A 63 0.83 32.41 26.55
CA PRO A 63 0.45 33.16 25.34
C PRO A 63 -1.00 33.63 25.38
N PHE A 64 -1.91 32.80 25.93
CA PHE A 64 -3.32 33.16 26.09
C PHE A 64 -3.51 34.35 27.04
N ALA A 65 -2.84 34.35 28.19
CA ALA A 65 -2.86 35.48 29.11
C ALA A 65 -2.25 36.74 28.49
N GLY A 66 -1.16 36.61 27.73
CA GLY A 66 -0.53 37.72 27.01
C GLY A 66 -1.46 38.39 26.00
N LEU A 67 -2.17 37.59 25.19
CA LEU A 67 -3.16 38.11 24.23
C LEU A 67 -4.34 38.77 24.93
N MET A 68 -4.83 38.18 26.04
CA MET A 68 -5.94 38.76 26.81
C MET A 68 -5.57 40.15 27.35
N VAL A 69 -4.37 40.32 27.89
CA VAL A 69 -3.88 41.62 28.39
C VAL A 69 -3.73 42.62 27.23
N MET A 70 -3.21 42.19 26.08
CA MET A 70 -3.07 43.05 24.91
C MET A 70 -4.41 43.60 24.41
N PHE A 71 -5.43 42.74 24.28
CA PHE A 71 -6.77 43.16 23.87
C PHE A 71 -7.47 44.01 24.92
N TYR A 72 -7.25 43.73 26.21
CA TYR A 72 -7.77 44.54 27.30
C TYR A 72 -7.21 45.96 27.28
N GLU A 73 -5.89 46.13 27.12
CA GLU A 73 -5.27 47.47 27.02
C GLU A 73 -5.71 48.21 25.75
N ALA A 74 -5.83 47.52 24.61
CA ALA A 74 -6.33 48.14 23.37
C ALA A 74 -7.78 48.65 23.51
N LEU A 75 -8.67 47.87 24.12
CA LEU A 75 -10.06 48.28 24.38
C LEU A 75 -10.13 49.41 25.40
N LYS A 76 -9.28 49.38 26.44
CA LYS A 76 -9.17 50.43 27.44
C LYS A 76 -8.73 51.76 26.81
N ASP A 77 -7.75 51.75 25.92
CA ASP A 77 -7.27 52.92 25.18
C ASP A 77 -8.34 53.51 24.23
N ILE A 78 -9.11 52.65 23.55
CA ILE A 78 -10.24 53.07 22.72
C ILE A 78 -11.34 53.73 23.56
N THR A 79 -11.60 53.18 24.76
CA THR A 79 -12.64 53.68 25.66
C THR A 79 -12.24 55.02 26.29
N SER A 80 -10.98 55.19 26.68
CA SER A 80 -10.45 56.46 27.18
C SER A 80 -10.37 57.54 26.08
N TYR A 81 -10.00 57.17 24.85
CA TYR A 81 -10.07 58.07 23.69
C TYR A 81 -11.52 58.51 23.38
N GLY A 82 -12.48 57.59 23.47
CA GLY A 82 -13.92 57.89 23.30
C GLY A 82 -14.47 58.83 24.37
N LYS A 83 -14.12 58.59 25.65
CA LYS A 83 -14.52 59.45 26.78
C LYS A 83 -13.99 60.89 26.61
N GLN A 84 -12.75 61.05 26.14
CA GLN A 84 -12.13 62.36 25.94
C GLN A 84 -12.74 63.15 24.76
N LYS A 85 -13.22 62.45 23.71
CA LYS A 85 -13.76 63.06 22.50
C LYS A 85 -15.25 63.43 22.58
N TRP A 86 -16.04 62.70 23.37
CA TRP A 86 -17.51 62.85 23.40
C TRP A 86 -18.09 63.42 24.72
N ALA A 87 -17.32 63.50 25.81
CA ALA A 87 -17.79 64.09 27.07
C ALA A 87 -16.64 64.71 27.92
N PRO A 88 -16.13 65.91 27.55
CA PRO A 88 -14.95 66.49 28.20
C PRO A 88 -15.19 67.04 29.63
N ASN A 89 -16.45 67.27 30.05
CA ASN A 89 -16.79 67.92 31.34
C ASN A 89 -17.66 67.07 32.28
N SER A 90 -17.60 65.74 32.19
CA SER A 90 -18.36 64.87 33.09
C SER A 90 -17.56 64.49 34.35
N ASN A 91 -17.87 65.12 35.49
CA ASN A 91 -17.34 64.77 36.82
C ASN A 91 -18.04 63.54 37.43
N TYR A 92 -17.99 62.40 36.74
CA TYR A 92 -18.30 61.11 37.34
C TYR A 92 -17.01 60.29 37.45
N SER A 93 -16.35 60.33 38.61
CA SER A 93 -15.32 59.34 38.96
C SER A 93 -16.02 58.07 39.45
N ILE A 94 -16.30 57.18 38.50
CA ILE A 94 -16.65 55.80 38.83
C ILE A 94 -15.62 54.92 38.15
N SER A 95 -14.47 54.70 38.80
CA SER A 95 -13.65 53.52 38.52
C SER A 95 -14.36 52.31 39.13
N SER A 96 -15.49 51.90 38.54
CA SER A 96 -16.19 50.71 39.03
C SER A 96 -15.53 49.46 38.45
N SER A 97 -15.32 48.48 39.31
CA SER A 97 -14.93 47.11 38.94
C SER A 97 -15.83 46.48 37.86
N PHE A 98 -16.98 47.09 37.56
CA PHE A 98 -17.92 46.68 36.52
C PHE A 98 -17.44 47.01 35.10
N GLU A 99 -16.80 48.17 34.85
CA GLU A 99 -16.22 48.49 33.53
C GLU A 99 -15.08 47.54 33.19
N GLY A 100 -14.21 47.22 34.16
CA GLY A 100 -13.13 46.26 33.99
C GLY A 100 -13.64 44.84 33.69
N LEU A 101 -14.77 44.44 34.29
CA LEU A 101 -15.40 43.13 34.06
C LEU A 101 -16.04 43.04 32.66
N LEU A 102 -16.68 44.12 32.20
CA LEU A 102 -17.26 44.21 30.85
C LEU A 102 -16.19 44.18 29.75
N LEU A 103 -15.09 44.93 29.93
CA LEU A 103 -13.97 44.96 29.00
C LEU A 103 -13.21 43.63 29.00
N GLY A 104 -13.00 43.01 30.18
CA GLY A 104 -12.42 41.68 30.29
C GLY A 104 -13.28 40.59 29.63
N GLY A 105 -14.62 40.68 29.77
CA GLY A 105 -15.56 39.79 29.10
C GLY A 105 -15.53 39.92 27.57
N LEU A 106 -15.52 41.16 27.05
CA LEU A 106 -15.44 41.43 25.61
C LEU A 106 -14.09 41.01 25.00
N ALA A 107 -12.98 41.23 25.71
CA ALA A 107 -11.65 40.74 25.30
C ALA A 107 -11.61 39.20 25.23
N GLY A 108 -12.26 38.52 26.18
CA GLY A 108 -12.39 37.06 26.16
C GLY A 108 -13.18 36.54 24.95
N VAL A 109 -14.30 37.20 24.61
CA VAL A 109 -15.13 36.85 23.44
C VAL A 109 -14.41 37.17 22.12
N LEU A 110 -13.69 38.30 22.04
CA LEU A 110 -12.92 38.67 20.85
C LEU A 110 -11.69 37.78 20.64
N ASN A 111 -11.09 37.22 21.70
CA ASN A 111 -10.01 36.24 21.55
C ASN A 111 -10.56 34.89 21.06
N LEU A 112 -11.75 34.48 21.54
CA LEU A 112 -12.45 33.29 21.02
C LEU A 112 -12.91 33.49 19.57
N GLY A 113 -13.40 34.69 19.24
CA GLY A 113 -13.80 35.09 17.89
C GLY A 113 -12.60 35.30 16.96
N GLY A 114 -11.46 35.79 17.46
CA GLY A 114 -10.22 35.96 16.71
C GLY A 114 -9.55 34.63 16.38
N LEU A 115 -9.61 33.64 17.29
CA LEU A 115 -9.20 32.26 16.99
C LEU A 115 -10.16 31.58 15.99
N ALA A 116 -11.46 31.86 16.08
CA ALA A 116 -12.44 31.37 15.10
C ALA A 116 -12.20 32.01 13.72
N MET A 117 -11.93 33.32 13.66
CA MET A 117 -11.69 34.05 12.41
C MET A 117 -10.31 33.78 11.79
N ALA A 118 -9.29 33.44 12.60
CA ALA A 118 -8.00 32.96 12.10
C ALA A 118 -8.06 31.50 11.62
N ALA A 119 -9.01 30.70 12.13
CA ALA A 119 -9.31 29.35 11.63
C ALA A 119 -10.25 29.35 10.41
N GLU A 120 -11.04 30.42 10.21
CA GLU A 120 -11.99 30.57 9.09
C GLU A 120 -11.42 31.27 7.85
N GLY A 121 -10.10 31.52 7.82
CA GLY A 121 -9.39 32.07 6.66
C GLY A 121 -9.22 31.13 5.45
N ASP A 122 -9.74 29.89 5.50
CA ASP A 122 -9.66 28.92 4.38
C ASP A 122 -11.00 28.24 4.04
N LEU A 123 -12.15 28.83 4.39
CA LEU A 123 -13.45 28.33 3.92
C LEU A 123 -13.78 28.83 2.51
N SER A 124 -12.95 28.43 1.54
CA SER A 124 -13.51 28.15 0.22
C SER A 124 -14.51 27.00 0.39
N ARG A 125 -15.77 27.20 0.02
CA ARG A 125 -16.79 26.14 0.05
C ARG A 125 -16.28 24.98 -0.79
N LYS A 126 -15.88 23.89 -0.15
CA LYS A 126 -15.38 22.69 -0.84
C LYS A 126 -16.50 22.10 -1.69
N GLU A 127 -16.22 21.92 -2.96
CA GLU A 127 -17.20 21.54 -3.96
C GLU A 127 -17.37 20.02 -4.01
N ARG A 128 -18.62 19.54 -4.06
CA ARG A 128 -18.91 18.11 -3.97
C ARG A 128 -19.08 17.48 -5.35
N VAL A 129 -18.26 16.49 -5.65
CA VAL A 129 -18.35 15.65 -6.86
C VAL A 129 -19.10 14.38 -6.49
N LYS A 130 -20.35 14.24 -6.94
CA LYS A 130 -21.18 13.07 -6.67
C LYS A 130 -20.67 11.86 -7.44
N VAL A 131 -20.42 10.76 -6.73
CA VAL A 131 -19.91 9.50 -7.26
C VAL A 131 -20.77 8.37 -6.70
N GLY A 132 -21.27 7.49 -7.55
CA GLY A 132 -21.98 6.28 -7.13
C GLY A 132 -20.99 5.23 -6.63
N LEU A 133 -21.35 4.51 -5.57
CA LEU A 133 -20.66 3.32 -5.12
C LEU A 133 -21.63 2.14 -5.16
N LEU A 134 -21.42 1.23 -6.11
CA LEU A 134 -22.29 0.11 -6.38
C LEU A 134 -21.59 -1.20 -5.99
N VAL A 135 -21.70 -1.57 -4.72
CA VAL A 135 -21.04 -2.76 -4.15
C VAL A 135 -21.95 -3.43 -3.11
N ASP A 136 -21.90 -4.76 -2.99
CA ASP A 136 -22.67 -5.48 -1.99
C ASP A 136 -21.90 -5.61 -0.68
N SER A 137 -22.22 -4.76 0.29
CA SER A 137 -21.59 -4.72 1.61
C SER A 137 -21.73 -6.01 2.43
N ASN A 138 -22.63 -6.92 2.06
CA ASN A 138 -22.79 -8.20 2.75
C ASN A 138 -21.84 -9.27 2.17
N ALA A 139 -21.41 -9.13 0.92
CA ALA A 139 -20.47 -10.03 0.28
C ALA A 139 -19.02 -9.72 0.71
N PRO A 140 -18.13 -10.73 0.76
CA PRO A 140 -16.72 -10.51 1.12
C PRO A 140 -16.06 -9.39 0.31
N MET A 141 -16.29 -9.36 -1.01
CA MET A 141 -15.71 -8.33 -1.89
C MET A 141 -16.25 -6.94 -1.61
N GLY A 142 -17.54 -6.79 -1.32
CA GLY A 142 -18.11 -5.48 -1.05
C GLY A 142 -17.78 -4.94 0.35
N ARG A 143 -17.52 -5.81 1.35
CA ARG A 143 -16.92 -5.39 2.63
C ARG A 143 -15.54 -4.77 2.43
N ILE A 144 -14.67 -5.50 1.73
CA ILE A 144 -13.32 -5.03 1.37
C ILE A 144 -13.41 -3.71 0.61
N ALA A 145 -14.26 -3.65 -0.42
CA ALA A 145 -14.47 -2.42 -1.18
C ALA A 145 -14.87 -1.25 -0.29
N SER A 146 -15.88 -1.43 0.57
CA SER A 146 -16.43 -0.35 1.40
C SER A 146 -15.40 0.19 2.40
N SER A 147 -14.64 -0.71 3.02
CA SER A 147 -13.60 -0.33 4.00
C SER A 147 -12.46 0.44 3.35
N TYR A 148 -11.90 -0.08 2.26
CA TYR A 148 -10.74 0.53 1.61
C TYR A 148 -11.09 1.79 0.80
N VAL A 149 -12.31 1.87 0.26
CA VAL A 149 -12.81 3.10 -0.39
C VAL A 149 -12.89 4.25 0.61
N ASN A 150 -13.46 4.01 1.79
CA ASN A 150 -13.57 5.04 2.84
C ASN A 150 -12.19 5.44 3.38
N MET A 151 -11.32 4.45 3.60
CA MET A 151 -9.94 4.70 4.02
C MET A 151 -9.17 5.53 3.00
N ALA A 152 -9.29 5.20 1.71
CA ALA A 152 -8.64 5.92 0.63
C ALA A 152 -9.11 7.37 0.54
N LEU A 153 -10.42 7.63 0.69
CA LEU A 153 -10.96 9.00 0.74
C LEU A 153 -10.38 9.80 1.90
N SER A 154 -10.36 9.21 3.10
CA SER A 154 -9.82 9.86 4.29
C SER A 154 -8.34 10.18 4.10
N ASP A 155 -7.52 9.18 3.77
CA ASP A 155 -6.08 9.34 3.56
C ASP A 155 -5.77 10.35 2.44
N PHE A 156 -6.53 10.33 1.34
CA PHE A 156 -6.32 11.23 0.21
C PHE A 156 -6.57 12.69 0.59
N TYR A 157 -7.69 13.00 1.24
CA TYR A 157 -8.04 14.38 1.59
C TYR A 157 -7.33 14.89 2.85
N GLU A 158 -6.82 14.01 3.70
CA GLU A 158 -5.86 14.35 4.75
C GLU A 158 -4.51 14.76 4.14
N ALA A 159 -4.04 14.05 3.11
CA ALA A 159 -2.84 14.41 2.38
C ALA A 159 -3.00 15.67 1.50
N HIS A 160 -4.23 16.02 1.12
CA HIS A 160 -4.54 17.15 0.23
C HIS A 160 -5.64 18.08 0.83
N PRO A 161 -5.37 18.74 1.98
CA PRO A 161 -6.38 19.55 2.67
C PRO A 161 -6.85 20.76 1.84
N SER A 162 -5.96 21.32 1.02
CA SER A 162 -6.17 22.51 0.17
C SER A 162 -6.91 22.24 -1.14
N TYR A 163 -7.19 20.99 -1.48
CA TYR A 163 -7.95 20.66 -2.70
C TYR A 163 -9.37 21.24 -2.58
N ARG A 164 -9.89 21.76 -3.69
CA ARG A 164 -11.20 22.42 -3.74
C ARG A 164 -12.34 21.42 -3.81
N THR A 165 -12.10 20.27 -4.41
CA THR A 165 -13.10 19.23 -4.62
C THR A 165 -13.13 18.21 -3.50
N ARG A 166 -14.31 17.61 -3.27
CA ARG A 166 -14.51 16.45 -2.40
C ARG A 166 -15.43 15.46 -3.09
N LEU A 167 -14.99 14.20 -3.20
CA LEU A 167 -15.87 13.13 -3.66
C LEU A 167 -16.98 12.91 -2.62
N SER A 168 -18.22 12.86 -3.08
CA SER A 168 -19.40 12.54 -2.29
C SER A 168 -19.91 11.19 -2.77
N LEU A 169 -19.73 10.15 -1.96
CA LEU A 169 -20.14 8.79 -2.32
C LEU A 169 -21.62 8.55 -2.05
N HIS A 170 -22.33 8.00 -3.04
CA HIS A 170 -23.72 7.58 -2.95
C HIS A 170 -23.77 6.05 -3.08
N PHE A 171 -23.98 5.37 -1.96
CA PHE A 171 -23.95 3.91 -1.90
C PHE A 171 -25.27 3.28 -2.36
N ARG A 172 -25.19 2.17 -3.11
CA ARG A 172 -26.31 1.26 -3.38
C ARG A 172 -25.84 -0.19 -3.29
N ASN A 173 -26.68 -1.02 -2.66
CA ASN A 173 -26.42 -2.46 -2.53
C ASN A 173 -27.19 -3.25 -3.61
N PRO A 174 -26.50 -3.91 -4.55
CA PRO A 174 -27.14 -4.72 -5.59
C PRO A 174 -27.51 -6.15 -5.15
N GLN A 175 -27.21 -6.57 -3.92
CA GLN A 175 -27.52 -7.91 -3.36
C GLN A 175 -27.04 -9.10 -4.21
N ASN A 176 -25.90 -8.94 -4.89
CA ASN A 176 -25.35 -9.90 -5.86
C ASN A 176 -26.32 -10.28 -7.01
N ASP A 177 -27.26 -9.39 -7.34
CA ASP A 177 -28.24 -9.59 -8.40
C ASP A 177 -27.99 -8.60 -9.56
N VAL A 178 -28.15 -9.08 -10.80
CA VAL A 178 -27.87 -8.28 -12.01
C VAL A 178 -28.94 -7.22 -12.26
N VAL A 179 -30.21 -7.54 -12.02
CA VAL A 179 -31.34 -6.63 -12.23
C VAL A 179 -31.36 -5.54 -11.15
N LEU A 180 -31.06 -5.90 -9.90
CA LEU A 180 -30.91 -4.94 -8.82
C LEU A 180 -29.69 -4.04 -9.02
N ALA A 181 -28.57 -4.56 -9.55
CA ALA A 181 -27.43 -3.73 -9.92
C ALA A 181 -27.78 -2.70 -11.01
N ALA A 182 -28.53 -3.13 -12.03
CA ALA A 182 -29.04 -2.26 -13.07
C ALA A 182 -29.96 -1.15 -12.52
N SER A 183 -30.95 -1.54 -11.71
CA SER A 183 -31.89 -0.59 -11.10
C SER A 183 -31.18 0.38 -10.16
N ALA A 184 -30.21 -0.07 -9.39
CA ALA A 184 -29.41 0.76 -8.51
C ALA A 184 -28.52 1.75 -9.27
N ALA A 185 -27.89 1.30 -10.37
CA ALA A 185 -27.13 2.18 -11.26
C ALA A 185 -28.04 3.25 -11.88
N LEU A 186 -29.24 2.87 -12.30
CA LEU A 186 -30.23 3.80 -12.84
C LEU A 186 -30.65 4.86 -11.83
N ASP A 187 -30.92 4.47 -10.58
CA ASP A 187 -31.24 5.38 -9.50
C ASP A 187 -30.09 6.37 -9.21
N LEU A 188 -28.84 5.89 -9.20
CA LEU A 188 -27.66 6.74 -9.06
C LEU A 188 -27.55 7.78 -10.20
N MET A 189 -27.89 7.40 -11.43
CA MET A 189 -27.85 8.32 -12.57
C MET A 189 -29.03 9.30 -12.55
N GLN A 190 -30.26 8.82 -12.34
CA GLN A 190 -31.48 9.61 -12.50
C GLN A 190 -31.82 10.48 -11.29
N ASN A 191 -31.63 9.95 -10.07
CA ASN A 191 -32.06 10.59 -8.84
C ASN A 191 -30.90 11.28 -8.13
N GLU A 192 -29.73 10.64 -8.08
CA GLU A 192 -28.54 11.24 -7.44
C GLU A 192 -27.74 12.11 -8.40
N GLU A 193 -27.86 11.91 -9.71
CA GLU A 193 -27.12 12.64 -10.76
C GLU A 193 -25.59 12.51 -10.59
N VAL A 194 -25.12 11.28 -10.37
CA VAL A 194 -23.69 10.99 -10.20
C VAL A 194 -22.90 11.21 -11.49
N HIS A 195 -21.62 11.55 -11.34
CA HIS A 195 -20.73 11.81 -12.47
C HIS A 195 -19.80 10.65 -12.82
N ALA A 196 -19.68 9.66 -11.93
CA ALA A 196 -18.98 8.41 -12.11
C ALA A 196 -19.64 7.36 -11.21
N ILE A 197 -19.52 6.09 -11.56
CA ILE A 197 -19.92 4.97 -10.69
C ILE A 197 -18.70 4.09 -10.46
N ILE A 198 -18.39 3.83 -9.21
CA ILE A 198 -17.40 2.86 -8.78
C ILE A 198 -18.11 1.52 -8.53
N GLY A 199 -17.58 0.46 -9.14
CA GLY A 199 -18.27 -0.82 -9.26
C GLY A 199 -19.06 -0.92 -10.59
N PRO A 200 -19.83 -1.99 -10.82
CA PRO A 200 -20.13 -3.09 -9.90
C PRO A 200 -18.91 -3.94 -9.50
N ALA A 201 -19.08 -4.71 -8.42
CA ALA A 201 -18.06 -5.62 -7.92
C ALA A 201 -17.89 -6.88 -8.80
N TYR A 202 -18.97 -7.36 -9.43
CA TYR A 202 -18.98 -8.59 -10.21
C TYR A 202 -19.11 -8.32 -11.71
N SER A 203 -18.45 -9.15 -12.51
CA SER A 203 -18.43 -8.98 -13.97
C SER A 203 -19.80 -9.13 -14.63
N SER A 204 -20.64 -10.03 -14.13
CA SER A 204 -22.03 -10.22 -14.58
C SER A 204 -22.88 -8.95 -14.41
N GLN A 205 -22.71 -8.24 -13.30
CA GLN A 205 -23.38 -6.96 -13.05
C GLN A 205 -22.82 -5.86 -13.94
N ALA A 206 -21.49 -5.78 -14.05
CA ALA A 206 -20.82 -4.75 -14.84
C ALA A 206 -21.25 -4.79 -16.31
N LYS A 207 -21.42 -5.99 -16.89
CA LYS A 207 -21.88 -6.17 -18.27
C LYS A 207 -23.12 -5.35 -18.62
N PHE A 208 -24.10 -5.30 -17.72
CA PHE A 208 -25.32 -4.53 -17.93
C PHE A 208 -25.15 -3.05 -17.57
N VAL A 209 -24.46 -2.75 -16.47
CA VAL A 209 -24.31 -1.37 -15.96
C VAL A 209 -23.49 -0.49 -16.91
N ILE A 210 -22.55 -1.08 -17.66
CA ILE A 210 -21.77 -0.39 -18.69
C ILE A 210 -22.68 0.24 -19.75
N ASP A 211 -23.68 -0.48 -20.26
CA ASP A 211 -24.60 0.03 -21.27
C ASP A 211 -25.43 1.20 -20.74
N LEU A 212 -25.78 1.18 -19.44
CA LEU A 212 -26.45 2.32 -18.80
C LEU A 212 -25.51 3.54 -18.72
N GLY A 213 -24.25 3.31 -18.34
CA GLY A 213 -23.23 4.34 -18.26
C GLY A 213 -22.97 5.02 -19.61
N ILE A 214 -22.98 4.26 -20.71
CA ILE A 214 -22.85 4.80 -22.07
C ILE A 214 -23.96 5.79 -22.37
N LYS A 215 -25.23 5.48 -22.04
CA LYS A 215 -26.36 6.36 -22.35
C LYS A 215 -26.37 7.63 -21.48
N ALA A 216 -26.00 7.51 -20.20
CA ALA A 216 -25.91 8.66 -19.29
C ALA A 216 -24.58 9.44 -19.42
N GLN A 217 -23.64 8.95 -20.24
CA GLN A 217 -22.25 9.40 -20.31
C GLN A 217 -21.54 9.41 -18.94
N VAL A 218 -21.86 8.44 -18.10
CA VAL A 218 -21.28 8.25 -16.77
C VAL A 218 -20.25 7.11 -16.83
N PRO A 219 -18.96 7.35 -16.57
CA PRO A 219 -17.97 6.29 -16.53
C PRO A 219 -18.25 5.29 -15.41
N ILE A 220 -18.20 4.01 -15.77
CA ILE A 220 -18.28 2.86 -14.88
C ILE A 220 -16.86 2.37 -14.61
N ILE A 221 -16.38 2.54 -13.38
CA ILE A 221 -15.00 2.28 -12.98
C ILE A 221 -15.01 1.08 -12.04
N SER A 222 -14.55 -0.08 -12.50
CA SER A 222 -14.52 -1.29 -11.68
C SER A 222 -13.08 -1.71 -11.36
N PHE A 223 -12.83 -1.92 -10.07
CA PHE A 223 -11.58 -2.44 -9.53
C PHE A 223 -11.63 -3.97 -9.29
N SER A 224 -12.72 -4.65 -9.65
CA SER A 224 -12.89 -6.09 -9.40
C SER A 224 -13.64 -6.87 -10.48
N ALA A 225 -14.22 -6.20 -11.48
CA ALA A 225 -14.79 -6.86 -12.65
C ALA A 225 -13.68 -7.19 -13.67
N THR A 226 -13.05 -8.36 -13.51
CA THR A 226 -11.84 -8.77 -14.24
C THR A 226 -12.10 -9.60 -15.50
N SER A 227 -13.37 -9.97 -15.77
CA SER A 227 -13.73 -10.84 -16.90
C SER A 227 -13.28 -10.26 -18.25
N PRO A 228 -12.65 -11.05 -19.13
CA PRO A 228 -12.27 -10.61 -20.48
C PRO A 228 -13.45 -10.14 -21.34
N SER A 229 -14.68 -10.60 -21.01
CA SER A 229 -15.90 -10.25 -21.73
C SER A 229 -16.27 -8.76 -21.64
N LEU A 230 -15.74 -8.02 -20.67
CA LEU A 230 -16.05 -6.60 -20.44
C LEU A 230 -15.09 -5.65 -21.14
N SER A 231 -14.58 -6.03 -22.31
CA SER A 231 -13.49 -5.34 -23.02
C SER A 231 -13.64 -3.80 -23.03
N PRO A 232 -12.77 -3.04 -22.32
CA PRO A 232 -12.82 -1.58 -22.30
C PRO A 232 -12.63 -0.93 -23.68
N THR A 233 -11.94 -1.62 -24.60
CA THR A 233 -11.79 -1.15 -26.00
C THR A 233 -13.12 -1.16 -26.76
N GLN A 234 -14.04 -2.04 -26.40
CA GLN A 234 -15.38 -2.12 -26.96
C GLN A 234 -16.40 -1.26 -26.19
N SER A 235 -16.09 -0.93 -24.93
CA SER A 235 -16.98 -0.23 -24.00
C SER A 235 -16.42 1.12 -23.58
N ARG A 236 -16.69 2.18 -24.37
CA ARG A 236 -16.06 3.52 -24.20
C ARG A 236 -16.19 4.13 -22.80
N TYR A 237 -17.27 3.85 -22.06
CA TYR A 237 -17.50 4.36 -20.71
C TYR A 237 -17.15 3.37 -19.61
N PHE A 238 -16.47 2.27 -19.93
CA PHE A 238 -15.96 1.33 -18.94
C PHE A 238 -14.47 1.54 -18.72
N VAL A 239 -14.07 1.60 -17.45
CA VAL A 239 -12.68 1.67 -17.02
C VAL A 239 -12.42 0.55 -16.04
N ARG A 240 -11.39 -0.25 -16.32
CA ARG A 240 -10.97 -1.33 -15.41
C ARG A 240 -9.72 -0.92 -14.65
N THR A 241 -9.87 -0.64 -13.36
CA THR A 241 -8.75 -0.37 -12.44
C THR A 241 -8.22 -1.64 -11.77
N ALA A 242 -8.35 -2.76 -12.49
CA ALA A 242 -7.87 -4.09 -12.16
C ALA A 242 -7.21 -4.70 -13.42
N TYR A 243 -6.63 -5.88 -13.28
CA TYR A 243 -6.13 -6.62 -14.43
C TYR A 243 -7.24 -7.41 -15.12
N ASP A 244 -7.02 -7.71 -16.39
CA ASP A 244 -7.85 -8.63 -17.15
C ASP A 244 -7.44 -10.07 -16.84
N ASP A 245 -8.40 -10.96 -16.57
CA ASP A 245 -8.08 -12.35 -16.28
C ASP A 245 -7.30 -13.02 -17.43
N CYS A 246 -7.46 -12.57 -18.69
CA CYS A 246 -6.66 -13.05 -19.82
C CYS A 246 -5.16 -12.89 -19.62
N SER A 247 -4.73 -11.88 -18.85
CA SER A 247 -3.32 -11.60 -18.65
C SER A 247 -2.57 -12.71 -17.91
N GLN A 248 -3.29 -13.57 -17.18
CA GLN A 248 -2.69 -14.70 -16.44
C GLN A 248 -2.57 -15.98 -17.29
N VAL A 249 -3.26 -16.04 -18.43
CA VAL A 249 -3.41 -17.26 -19.23
C VAL A 249 -2.06 -17.80 -19.69
N GLU A 250 -1.15 -16.91 -20.12
CA GLU A 250 0.20 -17.31 -20.54
C GLU A 250 1.04 -17.86 -19.37
N ALA A 251 0.86 -17.32 -18.16
CA ALA A 251 1.54 -17.83 -16.97
C ALA A 251 1.04 -19.23 -16.61
N ILE A 252 -0.27 -19.47 -16.70
CA ILE A 252 -0.88 -20.79 -16.48
C ILE A 252 -0.42 -21.78 -17.56
N ALA A 253 -0.43 -21.38 -18.83
CA ALA A 253 0.04 -22.22 -19.93
C ALA A 253 1.53 -22.58 -19.78
N ALA A 254 2.37 -21.62 -19.39
CA ALA A 254 3.77 -21.86 -19.11
C ALA A 254 3.97 -22.84 -17.95
N LEU A 255 3.15 -22.73 -16.89
CA LEU A 255 3.15 -23.69 -15.78
C LEU A 255 2.82 -25.10 -16.27
N ILE A 256 1.72 -25.25 -17.01
CA ILE A 256 1.27 -26.54 -17.54
C ILE A 256 2.31 -27.16 -18.47
N GLN A 257 2.90 -26.34 -19.35
CA GLN A 257 3.93 -26.77 -20.27
C GLN A 257 5.20 -27.22 -19.54
N ALA A 258 5.63 -26.50 -18.50
CA ALA A 258 6.81 -26.84 -17.72
C ALA A 258 6.68 -28.22 -17.03
N PHE A 259 5.46 -28.57 -16.58
CA PHE A 259 5.19 -29.87 -15.97
C PHE A 259 4.84 -30.98 -16.97
N GLY A 260 4.65 -30.64 -18.25
CA GLY A 260 4.36 -31.60 -19.31
C GLY A 260 2.98 -32.26 -19.21
N TRP A 261 2.00 -31.61 -18.56
CA TRP A 261 0.64 -32.14 -18.46
C TRP A 261 -0.09 -32.04 -19.80
N ARG A 262 -0.56 -33.19 -20.30
CA ARG A 262 -1.20 -33.31 -21.63
C ARG A 262 -2.71 -33.18 -21.60
N GLU A 263 -3.32 -33.27 -20.43
CA GLU A 263 -4.76 -33.13 -20.24
C GLU A 263 -5.04 -32.33 -18.99
N ILE A 264 -6.04 -31.45 -19.07
CA ILE A 264 -6.48 -30.62 -17.95
C ILE A 264 -7.99 -30.42 -18.02
N VAL A 265 -8.66 -30.43 -16.87
CA VAL A 265 -10.09 -30.18 -16.75
C VAL A 265 -10.31 -28.82 -16.07
N PRO A 266 -10.80 -27.81 -16.80
CA PRO A 266 -11.29 -26.57 -16.21
C PRO A 266 -12.57 -26.82 -15.42
N ILE A 267 -12.61 -26.34 -14.18
CA ILE A 267 -13.77 -26.27 -13.30
C ILE A 267 -14.01 -24.80 -13.01
N TYR A 268 -15.14 -24.27 -13.46
CA TYR A 268 -15.39 -22.83 -13.42
C TYR A 268 -16.80 -22.49 -13.00
N GLU A 269 -16.96 -21.28 -12.51
CA GLU A 269 -18.26 -20.73 -12.16
C GLU A 269 -19.07 -20.41 -13.42
N ASP A 270 -20.33 -20.86 -13.47
CA ASP A 270 -21.20 -20.64 -14.63
C ASP A 270 -21.83 -19.23 -14.59
N THR A 271 -20.99 -18.23 -14.84
CA THR A 271 -21.35 -16.80 -14.90
C THR A 271 -20.58 -16.10 -16.03
N ASP A 272 -20.93 -14.86 -16.38
CA ASP A 272 -20.13 -14.05 -17.33
C ASP A 272 -18.66 -13.88 -16.87
N TYR A 273 -18.41 -13.99 -15.57
CA TYR A 273 -17.06 -14.04 -15.02
C TYR A 273 -16.37 -15.34 -15.39
N GLY A 274 -16.86 -16.49 -14.89
CA GLY A 274 -16.16 -17.75 -15.07
C GLY A 274 -16.12 -18.24 -16.52
N ASN A 275 -17.18 -17.98 -17.31
CA ASN A 275 -17.21 -18.31 -18.73
C ASN A 275 -16.25 -17.45 -19.57
N GLY A 276 -15.96 -16.22 -19.15
CA GLY A 276 -15.19 -15.24 -19.93
C GLY A 276 -13.75 -15.67 -20.21
N LEU A 277 -13.13 -16.43 -19.30
CA LEU A 277 -11.73 -16.85 -19.41
C LEU A 277 -11.53 -18.16 -20.21
N ILE A 278 -12.58 -18.99 -20.32
CA ILE A 278 -12.49 -20.36 -20.88
C ILE A 278 -12.00 -20.41 -22.34
N PRO A 279 -12.43 -19.53 -23.25
CA PRO A 279 -11.91 -19.52 -24.63
C PRO A 279 -10.39 -19.30 -24.66
N TYR A 280 -9.90 -18.30 -23.93
CA TYR A 280 -8.47 -17.97 -23.86
C TYR A 280 -7.63 -19.09 -23.27
N LEU A 281 -8.12 -19.75 -22.22
CA LEU A 281 -7.47 -20.93 -21.66
C LEU A 281 -7.43 -22.08 -22.66
N THR A 282 -8.53 -22.33 -23.36
CA THR A 282 -8.60 -23.40 -24.36
C THR A 282 -7.60 -23.17 -25.49
N ASP A 283 -7.54 -21.95 -26.02
CA ASP A 283 -6.61 -21.59 -27.11
C ASP A 283 -5.16 -21.72 -26.65
N ALA A 284 -4.85 -21.24 -25.44
CA ALA A 284 -3.51 -21.35 -24.87
C ALA A 284 -3.10 -22.82 -24.61
N PHE A 285 -4.02 -23.66 -24.15
CA PHE A 285 -3.76 -25.09 -23.95
C PHE A 285 -3.56 -25.83 -25.25
N GLN A 286 -4.35 -25.51 -26.28
CA GLN A 286 -4.14 -26.04 -27.63
C GLN A 286 -2.75 -25.68 -28.18
N ASN A 287 -2.31 -24.43 -27.99
CA ASN A 287 -0.99 -23.96 -28.43
C ASN A 287 0.19 -24.72 -27.80
N ILE A 288 0.00 -25.27 -26.59
CA ILE A 288 1.01 -26.09 -25.91
C ILE A 288 0.75 -27.61 -26.02
N ASN A 289 -0.19 -28.03 -26.88
CA ASN A 289 -0.60 -29.43 -27.08
C ASN A 289 -1.20 -30.11 -25.83
N THR A 290 -1.87 -29.33 -24.97
CA THR A 290 -2.64 -29.83 -23.84
C THR A 290 -4.12 -29.89 -24.22
N ARG A 291 -4.75 -31.05 -24.01
CA ARG A 291 -6.17 -31.27 -24.32
C ARG A 291 -7.06 -30.90 -23.14
N VAL A 292 -8.28 -30.48 -23.45
CA VAL A 292 -9.35 -30.23 -22.49
C VAL A 292 -10.44 -31.28 -22.69
N PRO A 293 -10.36 -32.46 -22.05
CA PRO A 293 -11.30 -33.56 -22.30
C PRO A 293 -12.69 -33.30 -21.72
N TYR A 294 -12.80 -32.43 -20.73
CA TYR A 294 -14.06 -32.02 -20.11
C TYR A 294 -13.96 -30.61 -19.56
N ARG A 295 -15.12 -29.96 -19.45
CA ARG A 295 -15.31 -28.63 -18.87
C ARG A 295 -16.43 -28.73 -17.85
N SER A 296 -16.10 -28.51 -16.58
CA SER A 296 -17.06 -28.54 -15.49
C SER A 296 -17.53 -27.13 -15.17
N ALA A 297 -18.81 -26.85 -15.41
CA ALA A 297 -19.44 -25.57 -15.07
C ALA A 297 -20.31 -25.75 -13.82
N ILE A 298 -20.11 -24.91 -12.81
CA ILE A 298 -20.85 -24.96 -11.55
C ILE A 298 -21.61 -23.66 -11.37
N HIS A 299 -22.93 -23.76 -11.24
CA HIS A 299 -23.79 -22.59 -11.03
C HIS A 299 -23.44 -21.90 -9.68
N PRO A 300 -23.41 -20.55 -9.60
CA PRO A 300 -23.05 -19.84 -8.36
C PRO A 300 -23.95 -20.18 -7.16
N THR A 301 -25.20 -20.55 -7.40
CA THR A 301 -26.17 -20.96 -6.35
C THR A 301 -26.29 -22.48 -6.18
N ALA A 302 -25.39 -23.26 -6.78
CA ALA A 302 -25.37 -24.72 -6.65
C ALA A 302 -25.33 -25.15 -5.19
N GLN A 303 -26.13 -26.18 -4.87
CA GLN A 303 -26.10 -26.81 -3.56
C GLN A 303 -24.90 -27.77 -3.48
N ASP A 304 -24.49 -28.15 -2.27
CA ASP A 304 -23.32 -29.02 -2.09
C ASP A 304 -23.47 -30.35 -2.84
N ILE A 305 -24.70 -30.88 -2.94
CA ILE A 305 -25.01 -32.09 -3.72
C ILE A 305 -24.71 -31.93 -5.22
N ASP A 306 -24.94 -30.75 -5.78
CA ASP A 306 -24.68 -30.46 -7.19
C ASP A 306 -23.17 -30.34 -7.45
N ILE A 307 -22.46 -29.70 -6.52
CA ILE A 307 -20.99 -29.59 -6.55
C ILE A 307 -20.37 -30.99 -6.46
N LEU A 308 -20.80 -31.80 -5.50
CA LEU A 308 -20.34 -33.19 -5.34
C LEU A 308 -20.65 -34.05 -6.56
N LYS A 309 -21.78 -33.82 -7.24
CA LYS A 309 -22.12 -34.52 -8.49
C LYS A 309 -21.12 -34.19 -9.60
N GLU A 310 -20.73 -32.92 -9.76
CA GLU A 310 -19.68 -32.55 -10.72
C GLU A 310 -18.30 -33.10 -10.32
N LEU A 311 -17.96 -33.07 -9.03
CA LEU A 311 -16.72 -33.66 -8.50
C LEU A 311 -16.65 -35.17 -8.77
N ASN A 312 -17.74 -35.90 -8.56
CA ASN A 312 -17.84 -37.33 -8.85
C ASN A 312 -17.63 -37.62 -10.34
N LYS A 313 -18.18 -36.80 -11.25
CA LYS A 313 -17.93 -36.95 -12.69
C LYS A 313 -16.45 -36.82 -13.01
N VAL A 314 -15.78 -35.77 -12.53
CA VAL A 314 -14.35 -35.55 -12.83
C VAL A 314 -13.45 -36.60 -12.18
N MET A 315 -13.84 -37.18 -11.03
CA MET A 315 -13.13 -38.31 -10.42
C MET A 315 -13.14 -39.57 -11.29
N THR A 316 -14.25 -39.83 -11.99
CA THR A 316 -14.36 -41.02 -12.86
C THR A 316 -13.53 -40.93 -14.15
N MET A 317 -13.05 -39.74 -14.50
CA MET A 317 -12.18 -39.54 -15.65
C MET A 317 -10.75 -40.02 -15.35
N SER A 318 -9.91 -40.17 -16.38
CA SER A 318 -8.48 -40.46 -16.21
C SER A 318 -7.64 -39.22 -15.87
N THR A 319 -8.12 -38.03 -16.26
CA THR A 319 -7.40 -36.77 -16.04
C THR A 319 -7.38 -36.41 -14.55
N ARG A 320 -6.21 -35.99 -14.05
CA ARG A 320 -5.99 -35.65 -12.64
C ARG A 320 -5.46 -34.24 -12.42
N VAL A 321 -5.45 -33.42 -13.46
CA VAL A 321 -5.05 -32.01 -13.41
C VAL A 321 -6.30 -31.15 -13.58
N PHE A 322 -6.58 -30.33 -12.57
CA PHE A 322 -7.77 -29.50 -12.50
C PHE A 322 -7.37 -28.02 -12.42
N LEU A 323 -7.99 -27.19 -13.25
CA LEU A 323 -7.86 -25.74 -13.16
C LEU A 323 -9.17 -25.15 -12.66
N VAL A 324 -9.12 -24.44 -11.54
CA VAL A 324 -10.29 -23.86 -10.88
C VAL A 324 -10.33 -22.36 -11.10
N HIS A 325 -11.40 -21.87 -11.73
CA HIS A 325 -11.66 -20.45 -11.99
C HIS A 325 -13.06 -20.05 -11.53
N MET A 326 -13.16 -19.51 -10.32
CA MET A 326 -14.43 -19.17 -9.67
C MET A 326 -14.23 -18.11 -8.60
N THR A 327 -15.32 -17.53 -8.10
CA THR A 327 -15.27 -16.59 -6.99
C THR A 327 -14.81 -17.27 -5.70
N ALA A 328 -14.26 -16.48 -4.77
CA ALA A 328 -13.81 -16.97 -3.47
C ALA A 328 -14.89 -17.76 -2.73
N THR A 329 -16.14 -17.31 -2.76
CA THR A 329 -17.25 -17.97 -2.06
C THR A 329 -17.54 -19.38 -2.59
N LEU A 330 -17.61 -19.55 -3.91
CA LEU A 330 -17.85 -20.87 -4.51
C LEU A 330 -16.60 -21.77 -4.43
N GLY A 331 -15.42 -21.20 -4.67
CA GLY A 331 -14.14 -21.91 -4.58
C GLY A 331 -13.88 -22.48 -3.20
N SER A 332 -14.19 -21.73 -2.14
CA SER A 332 -14.07 -22.21 -0.75
C SER A 332 -14.90 -23.47 -0.53
N ARG A 333 -16.17 -23.45 -0.96
CA ARG A 333 -17.09 -24.60 -0.84
C ARG A 333 -16.61 -25.78 -1.67
N LEU A 334 -16.15 -25.54 -2.90
CA LEU A 334 -15.60 -26.58 -3.78
C LEU A 334 -14.44 -27.31 -3.10
N PHE A 335 -13.45 -26.59 -2.55
CA PHE A 335 -12.27 -27.21 -1.97
C PHE A 335 -12.54 -27.95 -0.66
N VAL A 336 -13.48 -27.46 0.17
CA VAL A 336 -13.94 -28.22 1.34
C VAL A 336 -14.52 -29.57 0.90
N LEU A 337 -15.45 -29.56 -0.06
CA LEU A 337 -16.09 -30.78 -0.56
C LEU A 337 -15.11 -31.72 -1.28
N ALA A 338 -14.18 -31.16 -2.07
CA ALA A 338 -13.14 -31.95 -2.74
C ALA A 338 -12.17 -32.60 -1.75
N ASN A 339 -11.83 -31.91 -0.65
CA ASN A 339 -11.00 -32.45 0.41
C ASN A 339 -11.72 -33.56 1.18
N GLU A 340 -12.99 -33.35 1.53
CA GLU A 340 -13.85 -34.36 2.18
C GLU A 340 -14.03 -35.61 1.30
N ALA A 341 -14.09 -35.43 -0.02
CA ALA A 341 -14.12 -36.52 -1.00
C ALA A 341 -12.75 -37.20 -1.22
N GLY A 342 -11.68 -36.75 -0.55
CA GLY A 342 -10.33 -37.31 -0.69
C GLY A 342 -9.65 -37.00 -2.02
N MET A 343 -10.10 -35.96 -2.73
CA MET A 343 -9.59 -35.60 -4.06
C MET A 343 -8.33 -34.74 -4.03
N LEU A 344 -7.94 -34.18 -2.88
CA LEU A 344 -6.68 -33.46 -2.71
C LEU A 344 -5.62 -34.42 -2.18
N ASN A 345 -5.07 -35.22 -3.10
CA ASN A 345 -4.07 -36.23 -2.80
C ASN A 345 -2.90 -36.17 -3.80
N GLU A 346 -1.89 -37.02 -3.58
CA GLU A 346 -0.65 -37.05 -4.38
C GLU A 346 -0.86 -37.40 -5.87
N GLU A 347 -2.01 -37.98 -6.23
CA GLU A 347 -2.34 -38.35 -7.61
C GLU A 347 -3.00 -37.19 -8.38
N SER A 348 -3.35 -36.10 -7.69
CA SER A 348 -4.11 -34.98 -8.24
C SER A 348 -3.30 -33.68 -8.20
N VAL A 349 -3.54 -32.81 -9.19
CA VAL A 349 -2.98 -31.46 -9.23
C VAL A 349 -4.13 -30.47 -9.35
N TRP A 350 -4.15 -29.50 -8.44
CA TRP A 350 -5.14 -28.44 -8.39
C TRP A 350 -4.47 -27.10 -8.61
N ILE A 351 -4.87 -26.41 -9.67
CA ILE A 351 -4.39 -25.09 -10.03
C ILE A 351 -5.55 -24.10 -9.86
N VAL A 352 -5.30 -22.94 -9.26
CA VAL A 352 -6.31 -21.88 -9.10
C VAL A 352 -5.86 -20.60 -9.78
N THR A 353 -6.80 -19.91 -10.42
CA THR A 353 -6.58 -18.59 -11.02
C THR A 353 -6.44 -17.50 -9.96
N ASP A 354 -6.12 -16.29 -10.38
CA ASP A 354 -6.04 -15.10 -9.52
C ASP A 354 -7.35 -14.76 -8.81
N GLY A 355 -8.49 -15.09 -9.42
CA GLY A 355 -9.83 -14.98 -8.83
C GLY A 355 -9.98 -15.62 -7.44
N LEU A 356 -9.25 -16.71 -7.19
CA LEU A 356 -9.22 -17.36 -5.87
C LEU A 356 -7.88 -17.12 -5.15
N SER A 357 -6.74 -17.21 -5.86
CA SER A 357 -5.42 -17.07 -5.24
C SER A 357 -5.08 -15.66 -4.74
N SER A 358 -5.78 -14.63 -5.22
CA SER A 358 -5.66 -13.26 -4.70
C SER A 358 -6.51 -12.99 -3.46
N LEU A 359 -7.29 -13.99 -3.02
CA LEU A 359 -8.31 -13.91 -1.98
C LEU A 359 -8.26 -15.08 -0.98
N LEU A 360 -7.15 -15.83 -0.88
CA LEU A 360 -7.08 -16.98 0.04
C LEU A 360 -7.10 -16.57 1.52
N ASP A 361 -6.51 -15.43 1.89
CA ASP A 361 -6.57 -14.92 3.26
C ASP A 361 -8.02 -14.72 3.78
N PRO A 362 -8.96 -14.10 3.02
CA PRO A 362 -10.36 -13.98 3.42
C PRO A 362 -11.24 -15.22 3.18
N VAL A 363 -10.73 -16.29 2.55
CA VAL A 363 -11.46 -17.55 2.26
C VAL A 363 -11.79 -18.35 3.54
N GLY A 364 -11.19 -17.99 4.68
CA GLY A 364 -11.45 -18.59 5.98
C GLY A 364 -10.55 -19.79 6.25
N SER A 365 -10.17 -19.99 7.52
CA SER A 365 -9.14 -20.97 7.90
C SER A 365 -9.50 -22.41 7.49
N THR A 366 -10.79 -22.79 7.59
CA THR A 366 -11.25 -24.13 7.22
C THR A 366 -11.06 -24.40 5.73
N ALA A 367 -11.48 -23.47 4.88
CA ALA A 367 -11.33 -23.62 3.43
C ALA A 367 -9.85 -23.61 3.03
N MET A 368 -9.04 -22.72 3.58
CA MET A 368 -7.59 -22.72 3.31
C MET A 368 -6.90 -24.02 3.74
N SER A 369 -7.25 -24.56 4.93
CA SER A 369 -6.71 -25.84 5.39
C SER A 369 -7.11 -27.03 4.51
N SER A 370 -8.23 -26.91 3.79
CA SER A 370 -8.74 -27.90 2.83
C SER A 370 -8.09 -27.78 1.45
N MET A 371 -7.21 -26.79 1.22
CA MET A 371 -6.55 -26.52 -0.06
C MET A 371 -5.09 -27.00 -0.07
N GLN A 372 -4.75 -28.01 0.72
CA GLN A 372 -3.38 -28.50 0.85
C GLN A 372 -2.79 -28.91 -0.51
N GLY A 373 -1.65 -28.30 -0.87
CA GLY A 373 -0.94 -28.60 -2.11
C GLY A 373 -1.47 -27.88 -3.36
N VAL A 374 -2.55 -27.09 -3.25
CA VAL A 374 -3.08 -26.29 -4.36
C VAL A 374 -2.04 -25.27 -4.82
N VAL A 375 -1.90 -25.10 -6.15
CA VAL A 375 -1.01 -24.13 -6.78
C VAL A 375 -1.83 -22.94 -7.29
N GLY A 376 -1.48 -21.73 -6.88
CA GLY A 376 -2.14 -20.50 -7.31
C GLY A 376 -1.29 -19.65 -8.23
N VAL A 377 -1.93 -18.97 -9.18
CA VAL A 377 -1.32 -17.93 -10.02
C VAL A 377 -1.97 -16.61 -9.71
N ARG A 378 -1.21 -15.62 -9.20
CA ARG A 378 -1.73 -14.28 -8.91
C ARG A 378 -0.82 -13.17 -9.41
N PRO A 379 -1.33 -11.97 -9.70
CA PRO A 379 -0.50 -10.87 -10.13
C PRO A 379 0.53 -10.45 -9.08
N TYR A 380 1.74 -10.10 -9.54
CA TYR A 380 2.80 -9.60 -8.69
C TYR A 380 2.57 -8.12 -8.33
N VAL A 381 2.62 -7.82 -7.03
CA VAL A 381 2.59 -6.44 -6.51
C VAL A 381 3.96 -6.08 -5.94
N PRO A 382 4.69 -5.12 -6.55
CA PRO A 382 5.99 -4.70 -6.05
C PRO A 382 5.92 -4.11 -4.64
N MET A 383 6.74 -4.63 -3.73
CA MET A 383 6.74 -4.20 -2.32
C MET A 383 7.44 -2.85 -2.12
N SER A 384 6.73 -1.76 -2.41
CA SER A 384 7.22 -0.38 -2.27
C SER A 384 7.35 0.06 -0.81
N LYS A 385 8.15 1.10 -0.54
CA LYS A 385 8.24 1.70 0.81
C LYS A 385 6.88 2.20 1.31
N LYS A 386 6.04 2.74 0.41
CA LYS A 386 4.68 3.22 0.70
C LYS A 386 3.79 2.04 1.11
N LEU A 387 3.80 0.96 0.35
CA LEU A 387 3.03 -0.26 0.65
C LEU A 387 3.45 -0.90 1.97
N LYS A 388 4.76 -1.04 2.23
CA LYS A 388 5.27 -1.56 3.52
C LYS A 388 4.77 -0.73 4.71
N LYS A 389 4.81 0.60 4.60
CA LYS A 389 4.31 1.51 5.63
C LYS A 389 2.80 1.35 5.82
N PHE A 390 2.06 1.25 4.73
CA PHE A 390 0.61 1.05 4.73
C PHE A 390 0.22 -0.28 5.40
N MET A 391 0.84 -1.40 5.02
CA MET A 391 0.58 -2.71 5.63
C MET A 391 0.92 -2.71 7.13
N LYS A 392 2.01 -2.04 7.54
CA LYS A 392 2.36 -1.90 8.96
C LYS A 392 1.33 -1.07 9.74
N LYS A 393 0.82 0.03 9.14
CA LYS A 393 -0.27 0.83 9.71
C LYS A 393 -1.50 -0.06 9.93
N GLN A 394 -1.89 -0.83 8.91
CA GLN A 394 -3.05 -1.70 8.97
C GLN A 394 -2.91 -2.81 10.02
N LEU A 395 -1.76 -3.49 10.07
CA LEU A 395 -1.49 -4.53 11.06
C LEU A 395 -1.62 -4.02 12.51
N ASN A 396 -1.11 -2.81 12.77
CA ASN A 396 -1.17 -2.19 14.08
C ASN A 396 -2.60 -1.77 14.47
N SER A 397 -3.41 -1.33 13.51
CA SER A 397 -4.83 -1.02 13.73
C SER A 397 -5.68 -2.27 14.00
N SER A 398 -5.29 -3.43 13.48
CA SER A 398 -6.03 -4.69 13.65
C SER A 398 -5.80 -5.41 14.99
N HIS A 399 -4.76 -5.07 15.76
CA HIS A 399 -4.44 -5.72 17.05
C HIS A 399 -5.41 -5.35 18.21
N GLY A 400 -6.41 -4.50 17.96
CA GLY A 400 -7.46 -4.12 18.94
C GLY A 400 -8.77 -4.91 18.82
N ILE A 401 -8.92 -5.81 17.85
CA ILE A 401 -10.17 -6.55 17.58
C ILE A 401 -9.84 -8.05 17.52
N SER A 402 -10.52 -8.84 18.36
CA SER A 402 -10.36 -10.31 18.45
C SER A 402 -10.54 -10.96 17.07
N PRO A 403 -9.77 -12.02 16.71
CA PRO A 403 -9.79 -12.64 15.38
C PRO A 403 -11.09 -13.37 15.01
N SER A 404 -12.11 -13.37 15.88
CA SER A 404 -13.35 -14.11 15.68
C SER A 404 -14.29 -13.50 14.64
N ASN A 405 -14.05 -12.25 14.21
CA ASN A 405 -14.77 -11.61 13.10
C ASN A 405 -13.74 -11.15 12.06
N GLY A 406 -13.46 -12.03 11.07
CA GLY A 406 -12.61 -11.82 9.90
C GLY A 406 -11.85 -10.50 9.83
N THR A 407 -10.58 -10.52 10.23
CA THR A 407 -9.69 -9.38 10.03
C THR A 407 -9.59 -9.09 8.53
N GLU A 408 -9.88 -7.85 8.11
CA GLU A 408 -9.77 -7.42 6.72
C GLU A 408 -8.28 -7.31 6.33
N THR A 409 -7.70 -8.45 5.96
CA THR A 409 -6.34 -8.53 5.43
C THR A 409 -6.21 -7.69 4.16
N VAL A 410 -5.01 -7.16 3.92
CA VAL A 410 -4.71 -6.39 2.71
C VAL A 410 -4.69 -7.36 1.53
N THR A 411 -5.64 -7.25 0.63
CA THR A 411 -5.76 -8.09 -0.57
C THR A 411 -5.44 -7.28 -1.83
N LEU A 412 -5.25 -7.96 -2.96
CA LEU A 412 -5.00 -7.28 -4.24
C LEU A 412 -6.15 -6.32 -4.61
N PHE A 413 -7.40 -6.79 -4.48
CA PHE A 413 -8.59 -5.99 -4.75
C PHE A 413 -8.74 -4.79 -3.80
N SER A 414 -8.27 -4.91 -2.57
CA SER A 414 -8.28 -3.80 -1.60
C SER A 414 -7.30 -2.70 -2.00
N LEU A 415 -6.13 -3.06 -2.52
CA LEU A 415 -5.16 -2.10 -3.07
C LEU A 415 -5.71 -1.41 -4.32
N TRP A 416 -6.35 -2.15 -5.23
CA TRP A 416 -6.96 -1.57 -6.43
C TRP A 416 -8.12 -0.63 -6.10
N ALA A 417 -8.99 -0.99 -5.14
CA ALA A 417 -10.04 -0.10 -4.66
C ALA A 417 -9.46 1.21 -4.09
N TYR A 418 -8.38 1.11 -3.30
CA TYR A 418 -7.70 2.27 -2.73
C TYR A 418 -7.12 3.18 -3.82
N ASP A 419 -6.38 2.61 -4.78
CA ASP A 419 -5.77 3.37 -5.87
C ASP A 419 -6.82 3.96 -6.83
N THR A 420 -7.95 3.28 -7.02
CA THR A 420 -9.09 3.79 -7.83
C THR A 420 -9.64 5.09 -7.27
N ILE A 421 -9.82 5.17 -5.94
CA ILE A 421 -10.31 6.39 -5.28
C ILE A 421 -9.30 7.52 -5.39
N TRP A 422 -8.00 7.23 -5.19
CA TRP A 422 -6.94 8.19 -5.40
C TRP A 422 -6.97 8.74 -6.83
N ALA A 423 -7.07 7.85 -7.82
CA ALA A 423 -7.12 8.23 -9.23
C ALA A 423 -8.30 9.15 -9.53
N LEU A 424 -9.52 8.76 -9.10
CA LEU A 424 -10.73 9.54 -9.34
C LEU A 424 -10.68 10.90 -8.62
N ALA A 425 -10.17 10.97 -7.39
CA ALA A 425 -10.06 12.21 -6.64
C ALA A 425 -9.04 13.18 -7.26
N MET A 426 -7.89 12.68 -7.73
CA MET A 426 -6.90 13.48 -8.46
C MET A 426 -7.49 14.07 -9.75
N VAL A 427 -8.22 13.25 -10.50
CA VAL A 427 -8.85 13.67 -11.75
C VAL A 427 -9.99 14.66 -11.50
N ALA A 428 -10.80 14.43 -10.46
CA ALA A 428 -11.87 15.34 -10.06
C ALA A 428 -11.33 16.73 -9.72
N GLU A 429 -10.21 16.82 -8.99
CA GLU A 429 -9.56 18.09 -8.71
C GLU A 429 -9.02 18.75 -9.99
N LYS A 430 -8.34 17.98 -10.85
CA LYS A 430 -7.71 18.50 -12.08
C LYS A 430 -8.72 19.00 -13.10
N GLN A 431 -9.87 18.34 -13.22
CA GLN A 431 -10.89 18.64 -14.23
C GLN A 431 -11.93 19.66 -13.75
N TRP A 432 -11.83 20.11 -12.49
CA TRP A 432 -12.77 21.07 -11.92
C TRP A 432 -12.63 22.46 -12.57
N THR A 433 -13.74 23.01 -13.07
CA THR A 433 -13.84 24.38 -13.60
C THR A 433 -15.04 25.14 -13.01
N SER A 434 -14.94 26.46 -12.84
CA SER A 434 -15.98 27.30 -12.23
C SER A 434 -17.31 27.34 -13.01
N SER A 435 -17.32 26.95 -14.29
CA SER A 435 -18.51 26.82 -15.14
C SER A 435 -19.31 25.53 -14.90
N ASP A 436 -18.79 24.59 -14.11
CA ASP A 436 -19.40 23.28 -13.93
C ASP A 436 -20.56 23.29 -12.89
N GLN A 437 -21.36 24.35 -12.76
CA GLN A 437 -22.56 24.33 -11.90
C GLN A 437 -23.78 23.67 -12.58
N LEU A 438 -23.72 23.38 -13.89
CA LEU A 438 -24.81 22.85 -14.73
C LEU A 438 -24.57 21.39 -15.20
N ARG A 439 -24.07 20.52 -14.32
CA ARG A 439 -23.39 19.24 -14.68
C ARG A 439 -24.26 18.11 -15.23
N TYR A 440 -25.58 18.20 -15.10
CA TYR A 440 -26.49 17.13 -15.48
C TYR A 440 -27.61 17.71 -16.36
N VAL A 441 -27.54 17.46 -17.66
CA VAL A 441 -28.46 18.06 -18.65
C VAL A 441 -29.57 17.06 -18.95
N ARG A 442 -30.82 17.42 -18.67
CA ARG A 442 -32.01 16.61 -19.00
C ARG A 442 -32.68 17.10 -20.29
N PRO A 443 -33.17 16.21 -21.16
CA PRO A 443 -34.10 16.59 -22.23
C PRO A 443 -35.36 17.24 -21.64
N SER A 444 -35.91 18.26 -22.31
CA SER A 444 -37.10 18.97 -21.82
C SER A 444 -38.38 18.16 -22.05
N THR A 445 -38.63 17.14 -21.23
CA THR A 445 -39.85 16.32 -21.28
C THR A 445 -40.62 16.38 -19.95
N ASN A 446 -41.95 16.29 -20.06
CA ASN A 446 -42.91 16.61 -19.01
C ASN A 446 -42.70 15.70 -17.77
N ARG A 447 -42.41 16.32 -16.61
CA ARG A 447 -42.00 15.68 -15.33
C ARG A 447 -42.90 14.53 -14.83
N LYS A 448 -44.16 14.45 -15.30
CA LYS A 448 -45.16 13.45 -14.88
C LYS A 448 -45.05 12.09 -15.59
N MET A 449 -44.28 11.97 -16.68
CA MET A 449 -44.03 10.69 -17.38
C MET A 449 -42.58 10.19 -17.28
N ALA A 450 -41.70 10.94 -16.62
CA ALA A 450 -40.25 10.69 -16.57
C ALA A 450 -39.82 9.46 -15.74
N ALA A 451 -40.73 8.85 -14.98
CA ALA A 451 -40.38 7.77 -14.05
C ALA A 451 -40.05 6.42 -14.72
N LEU A 452 -40.29 6.27 -16.03
CA LEU A 452 -40.19 4.97 -16.71
C LEU A 452 -39.43 4.98 -18.05
N ASN A 453 -39.02 6.15 -18.57
CA ASN A 453 -38.33 6.24 -19.87
C ASN A 453 -36.84 6.53 -19.70
N PHE A 454 -36.00 5.53 -19.98
CA PHE A 454 -34.55 5.69 -19.99
C PHE A 454 -34.06 6.71 -21.05
N SER A 455 -34.89 6.99 -22.06
CA SER A 455 -34.67 8.01 -23.09
C SER A 455 -34.64 9.45 -22.52
N ASP A 456 -35.18 9.67 -21.33
CA ASP A 456 -35.19 10.97 -20.64
C ASP A 456 -34.06 11.09 -19.58
N THR A 457 -33.16 10.10 -19.51
CA THR A 457 -32.03 10.12 -18.57
C THR A 457 -31.09 11.28 -18.95
N GLY A 458 -30.80 12.15 -17.98
CA GLY A 458 -29.89 13.26 -18.21
C GLY A 458 -28.46 12.78 -18.51
N ILE A 459 -27.69 13.64 -19.16
CA ILE A 459 -26.30 13.39 -19.52
C ILE A 459 -25.39 14.10 -18.51
N SER A 460 -24.37 13.38 -18.01
CA SER A 460 -23.33 13.96 -17.16
C SER A 460 -22.26 14.64 -18.01
N GLU A 461 -22.22 15.96 -18.04
CA GLU A 461 -21.19 16.71 -18.80
C GLU A 461 -19.78 16.52 -18.21
N MET A 462 -19.69 16.21 -16.92
CA MET A 462 -18.42 15.95 -16.24
C MET A 462 -17.93 14.51 -16.45
N GLY A 463 -18.82 13.56 -16.74
CA GLY A 463 -18.49 12.15 -16.90
C GLY A 463 -17.41 11.90 -17.97
N PRO A 464 -17.53 12.43 -19.19
CA PRO A 464 -16.48 12.32 -20.22
C PRO A 464 -15.13 12.93 -19.79
N LYS A 465 -15.13 14.05 -19.04
CA LYS A 465 -13.90 14.68 -18.53
C LYS A 465 -13.21 13.78 -17.51
N LEU A 466 -13.98 13.17 -16.59
CA LEU A 466 -13.46 12.22 -15.61
C LEU A 466 -12.91 10.97 -16.29
N LEU A 467 -13.64 10.42 -17.27
CA LEU A 467 -13.22 9.28 -18.07
C LEU A 467 -11.86 9.53 -18.75
N GLN A 468 -11.76 10.62 -19.52
CA GLN A 468 -10.51 10.97 -20.22
C GLN A 468 -9.38 11.27 -19.23
N GLY A 469 -9.69 11.92 -18.11
CA GLY A 469 -8.72 12.22 -17.07
C GLY A 469 -8.14 10.96 -16.42
N ILE A 470 -8.96 9.95 -16.16
CA ILE A 470 -8.51 8.68 -15.57
C ILE A 470 -7.66 7.88 -16.56
N ILE A 471 -8.09 7.78 -17.82
CA ILE A 471 -7.33 7.04 -18.86
C ILE A 471 -5.93 7.64 -19.06
N ASN A 472 -5.80 8.97 -18.95
CA ASN A 472 -4.53 9.68 -19.13
C ASN A 472 -3.76 9.91 -17.82
N LEU A 473 -4.21 9.34 -16.71
CA LEU A 473 -3.56 9.51 -15.41
C LEU A 473 -2.39 8.54 -15.27
N SER A 474 -1.26 9.04 -14.77
CA SER A 474 -0.12 8.24 -14.34
C SER A 474 0.32 8.65 -12.95
N PHE A 475 0.37 7.70 -12.00
CA PHE A 475 0.93 7.91 -10.67
C PHE A 475 1.34 6.59 -10.01
N HIS A 476 2.16 6.66 -8.95
CA HIS A 476 2.49 5.49 -8.14
C HIS A 476 1.50 5.31 -6.97
N GLY A 477 0.64 4.30 -7.11
CA GLY A 477 -0.30 3.85 -6.10
C GLY A 477 0.31 2.90 -5.07
N LEU A 478 -0.53 2.24 -4.29
CA LEU A 478 -0.13 1.15 -3.40
C LEU A 478 0.10 -0.16 -4.16
N SER A 479 -0.67 -0.41 -5.22
CA SER A 479 -0.58 -1.60 -6.07
C SER A 479 0.54 -1.54 -7.12
N GLY A 480 1.22 -0.39 -7.27
CA GLY A 480 2.31 -0.20 -8.22
C GLY A 480 2.16 1.07 -9.05
N LEU A 481 2.61 1.01 -10.30
CA LEU A 481 2.37 2.08 -11.27
C LEU A 481 0.92 2.00 -11.75
N PHE A 482 0.13 3.05 -11.48
CA PHE A 482 -1.19 3.22 -12.03
C PHE A 482 -1.06 3.93 -13.37
N GLU A 483 -1.08 3.15 -14.44
CA GLU A 483 -1.04 3.61 -15.82
C GLU A 483 -1.92 2.69 -16.65
N MET A 484 -2.82 3.28 -17.44
CA MET A 484 -3.77 2.51 -18.25
C MET A 484 -3.27 2.35 -19.67
N VAL A 485 -3.41 1.14 -20.20
CA VAL A 485 -3.24 0.84 -21.61
C VAL A 485 -4.60 0.36 -22.12
N HIS A 486 -5.18 1.09 -23.07
CA HIS A 486 -6.51 0.79 -23.62
C HIS A 486 -7.66 0.75 -22.58
N GLY A 487 -7.61 1.59 -21.55
CA GLY A 487 -8.68 1.70 -20.54
C GLY A 487 -8.60 0.68 -19.39
N GLN A 488 -7.49 -0.04 -19.26
CA GLN A 488 -7.24 -1.01 -18.20
C GLN A 488 -5.79 -1.00 -17.70
N LEU A 489 -5.57 -1.44 -16.46
CA LEU A 489 -4.23 -1.63 -15.90
C LEU A 489 -3.54 -2.89 -16.48
N GLN A 490 -2.21 -2.90 -16.48
CA GLN A 490 -1.39 -4.00 -17.00
C GLN A 490 -0.52 -4.63 -15.89
N PRO A 491 -0.48 -5.97 -15.76
CA PRO A 491 0.39 -6.62 -14.79
C PRO A 491 1.86 -6.58 -15.23
N SER A 492 2.77 -6.42 -14.26
CA SER A 492 4.21 -6.56 -14.51
C SER A 492 4.68 -8.01 -14.58
N GLY A 493 3.88 -8.94 -14.05
CA GLY A 493 4.20 -10.36 -13.91
C GLY A 493 3.28 -11.04 -12.89
N PHE A 494 3.50 -12.33 -12.68
CA PHE A 494 2.69 -13.17 -11.81
C PHE A 494 3.58 -13.90 -10.79
N GLU A 495 3.05 -14.10 -9.60
CA GLU A 495 3.58 -15.00 -8.59
C GLU A 495 2.90 -16.36 -8.69
N ILE A 496 3.68 -17.41 -8.52
CA ILE A 496 3.18 -18.77 -8.37
C ILE A 496 3.29 -19.12 -6.89
N ILE A 497 2.16 -19.45 -6.27
CA ILE A 497 2.08 -19.80 -4.86
C ILE A 497 1.67 -21.27 -4.69
N ASN A 498 1.99 -21.83 -3.53
CA ASN A 498 1.52 -23.12 -3.09
C ASN A 498 0.96 -23.02 -1.69
N VAL A 499 -0.21 -23.62 -1.46
CA VAL A 499 -0.88 -23.61 -0.15
C VAL A 499 -0.34 -24.77 0.70
N LEU A 500 0.20 -24.42 1.87
CA LEU A 500 0.78 -25.36 2.84
C LEU A 500 0.23 -25.06 4.23
N GLY A 501 -0.64 -25.94 4.74
CA GLY A 501 -1.36 -25.73 5.99
C GLY A 501 -2.25 -24.50 5.91
N ASN A 502 -2.00 -23.53 6.78
CA ASN A 502 -2.70 -22.24 6.79
C ASN A 502 -1.84 -21.10 6.26
N GLU A 503 -0.81 -21.41 5.47
CA GLU A 503 0.09 -20.42 4.91
C GLU A 503 0.26 -20.60 3.41
N GLU A 504 0.56 -19.50 2.73
CA GLU A 504 0.95 -19.50 1.33
C GLU A 504 2.48 -19.42 1.22
N LYS A 505 3.03 -20.23 0.33
CA LYS A 505 4.45 -20.15 -0.03
C LYS A 505 4.60 -19.73 -1.47
N ILE A 506 5.29 -18.62 -1.71
CA ILE A 506 5.70 -18.25 -3.07
C ILE A 506 6.73 -19.27 -3.54
N ILE A 507 6.38 -20.00 -4.60
CA ILE A 507 7.23 -21.03 -5.21
C ILE A 507 7.85 -20.59 -6.52
N GLY A 508 7.41 -19.48 -7.14
CA GLY A 508 8.02 -18.97 -8.35
C GLY A 508 7.39 -17.68 -8.86
N TYR A 509 7.91 -17.21 -10.00
CA TYR A 509 7.42 -16.02 -10.69
C TYR A 509 7.33 -16.28 -12.19
N TRP A 510 6.43 -15.58 -12.86
CA TRP A 510 6.36 -15.53 -14.31
C TRP A 510 6.35 -14.10 -14.80
N THR A 511 7.09 -13.81 -15.87
CA THR A 511 6.99 -12.51 -16.58
C THR A 511 6.92 -12.76 -18.09
N PRO A 512 6.25 -11.89 -18.87
CA PRO A 512 6.19 -12.05 -20.32
C PRO A 512 7.58 -12.11 -20.98
N LYS A 513 8.56 -11.39 -20.43
CA LYS A 513 9.93 -11.32 -20.98
C LYS A 513 10.79 -12.54 -20.67
N HIS A 514 10.66 -13.12 -19.47
CA HIS A 514 11.58 -14.15 -18.99
C HIS A 514 10.93 -15.52 -18.80
N GLY A 515 9.61 -15.63 -19.00
CA GLY A 515 8.85 -16.83 -18.67
C GLY A 515 8.89 -17.15 -17.18
N LEU A 516 8.86 -18.45 -16.84
CA LEU A 516 8.95 -18.94 -15.46
C LEU A 516 10.37 -18.77 -14.90
N SER A 517 10.45 -18.20 -13.70
CA SER A 517 11.70 -17.99 -12.97
C SER A 517 11.55 -18.38 -11.50
N LYS A 518 12.63 -18.95 -10.92
CA LYS A 518 12.68 -19.45 -9.53
C LYS A 518 11.52 -20.39 -9.15
N ALA A 519 11.12 -21.33 -10.02
CA ALA A 519 9.92 -22.15 -9.81
C ALA A 519 9.96 -23.15 -8.64
N PHE A 520 11.09 -23.33 -7.93
CA PHE A 520 11.14 -24.26 -6.79
C PHE A 520 12.06 -23.79 -5.65
N PRO A 521 11.57 -23.72 -4.40
CA PRO A 521 12.41 -23.54 -3.23
C PRO A 521 13.32 -24.76 -2.99
N ARG A 522 14.44 -24.55 -2.29
CA ARG A 522 15.37 -25.61 -1.88
C ARG A 522 14.59 -26.68 -1.09
N GLY A 523 14.54 -27.92 -1.58
CA GLY A 523 13.83 -29.04 -0.94
C GLY A 523 12.47 -29.44 -1.56
N SER A 524 12.05 -28.84 -2.70
CA SER A 524 10.82 -29.28 -3.38
C SER A 524 10.93 -30.76 -3.84
N PRO A 525 9.90 -31.60 -3.60
CA PRO A 525 9.88 -33.00 -4.06
C PRO A 525 9.92 -33.14 -5.59
N LEU A 526 9.59 -32.06 -6.30
CA LEU A 526 9.64 -32.00 -7.76
C LEU A 526 11.05 -31.77 -8.32
N VAL A 527 12.02 -31.36 -7.48
CA VAL A 527 13.41 -31.13 -7.91
C VAL A 527 14.02 -32.39 -8.53
N ALA A 528 13.73 -33.57 -7.96
CA ALA A 528 14.23 -34.84 -8.48
C ALA A 528 13.64 -35.15 -9.88
N TYR A 529 12.35 -34.84 -10.08
CA TYR A 529 11.69 -35.00 -11.37
C TYR A 529 12.27 -34.06 -12.43
N PHE A 530 12.42 -32.77 -12.12
CA PHE A 530 12.99 -31.80 -13.06
C PHE A 530 14.47 -32.04 -13.36
N SER A 531 15.25 -32.44 -12.35
CA SER A 531 16.67 -32.78 -12.56
C SER A 531 16.80 -33.99 -13.51
N ARG A 532 15.94 -35.00 -13.36
CA ARG A 532 15.88 -36.14 -14.29
C ARG A 532 15.37 -35.73 -15.68
N ALA A 533 14.39 -34.85 -15.76
CA ALA A 533 13.87 -34.37 -17.05
C ALA A 533 14.93 -33.57 -17.81
N ILE A 534 15.64 -32.66 -17.13
CA ILE A 534 16.75 -31.87 -17.71
C ILE A 534 17.87 -32.81 -18.16
N LEU A 535 18.26 -33.79 -17.34
CA LEU A 535 19.26 -34.79 -17.74
C LEU A 535 18.80 -35.60 -18.96
N ASN A 536 17.54 -36.02 -19.00
CA ASN A 536 17.00 -36.76 -20.15
C ASN A 536 16.97 -35.92 -21.44
N VAL A 537 16.80 -34.60 -21.34
CA VAL A 537 16.86 -33.71 -22.51
C VAL A 537 18.29 -33.39 -22.88
N THR A 538 19.15 -33.05 -21.92
CA THR A 538 20.55 -32.65 -22.15
C THR A 538 21.45 -33.81 -22.59
N GLN A 539 21.17 -35.04 -22.16
CA GLN A 539 21.90 -36.23 -22.60
C GLN A 539 21.40 -36.78 -23.93
N ASP A 540 20.20 -36.40 -24.36
CA ASP A 540 19.64 -36.75 -25.65
C ASP A 540 20.13 -35.76 -26.72
N LYS A 541 21.19 -36.17 -27.41
CA LYS A 541 21.82 -35.37 -28.48
C LYS A 541 20.85 -34.98 -29.59
N THR A 542 19.81 -35.77 -29.85
CA THR A 542 18.85 -35.46 -30.92
C THR A 542 17.97 -34.27 -30.52
N LYS A 543 17.47 -34.27 -29.28
CA LYS A 543 16.69 -33.16 -28.72
C LYS A 543 17.54 -31.92 -28.50
N MET A 544 18.77 -32.06 -28.03
CA MET A 544 19.68 -30.91 -27.89
C MET A 544 20.01 -30.28 -29.23
N ASN A 545 20.29 -31.07 -30.27
CA ASN A 545 20.54 -30.54 -31.61
C ASN A 545 19.29 -29.89 -32.21
N GLU A 546 18.09 -30.38 -31.89
CA GLU A 546 16.83 -29.76 -32.30
C GLU A 546 16.60 -28.42 -31.59
N ILE A 547 16.91 -28.34 -30.30
CA ILE A 547 16.88 -27.11 -29.50
C ILE A 547 17.91 -26.09 -30.02
N GLU A 548 19.16 -26.51 -30.25
CA GLU A 548 20.21 -25.65 -30.80
C GLU A 548 19.84 -25.07 -32.17
N ARG A 549 19.21 -25.89 -33.02
CA ARG A 549 18.72 -25.47 -34.33
C ARG A 549 17.51 -24.54 -34.23
N LYS A 550 16.56 -24.83 -33.33
CA LYS A 550 15.34 -24.04 -33.14
C LYS A 550 15.62 -22.67 -32.55
N TYR A 551 16.65 -22.55 -31.71
CA TYR A 551 17.01 -21.30 -31.02
C TYR A 551 18.30 -20.65 -31.55
N GLN A 552 18.85 -21.13 -32.68
CA GLN A 552 20.00 -20.55 -33.38
C GLN A 552 21.20 -20.25 -32.46
N LEU A 553 21.44 -21.14 -31.49
CA LEU A 553 22.47 -20.98 -30.45
C LEU A 553 23.91 -21.05 -31.00
N SER A 554 24.09 -21.43 -32.27
CA SER A 554 25.40 -21.58 -32.93
C SER A 554 25.72 -20.52 -33.99
N GLN A 555 24.87 -19.50 -34.20
CA GLN A 555 25.17 -18.34 -35.03
C GLN A 555 25.17 -17.05 -34.21
N SER A 556 26.20 -16.89 -33.39
CA SER A 556 26.71 -15.57 -33.03
C SER A 556 28.11 -15.43 -33.62
N SER A 557 28.19 -14.94 -34.86
CA SER A 557 29.46 -14.48 -35.43
C SER A 557 29.44 -12.95 -35.53
N LEU A 558 30.52 -12.37 -35.00
CA LEU A 558 31.08 -11.03 -35.24
C LEU A 558 30.62 -9.85 -34.35
N CYS A 559 31.32 -9.67 -33.22
CA CYS A 559 32.15 -8.47 -33.11
C CYS A 559 33.32 -8.66 -34.09
N GLN A 560 33.46 -7.75 -35.05
CA GLN A 560 34.66 -7.64 -35.87
C GLN A 560 35.81 -7.15 -34.99
N ASP A 561 36.98 -7.77 -35.15
CA ASP A 561 38.24 -7.04 -35.30
C ASP A 561 39.19 -7.91 -36.13
N GLU A 562 40.00 -7.22 -36.93
CA GLU A 562 40.60 -7.63 -38.20
C GLU A 562 41.65 -8.76 -38.12
N GLU A 563 41.71 -9.55 -39.19
CA GLU A 563 42.77 -10.51 -39.47
C GLU A 563 44.13 -9.83 -39.68
N SER A 564 45.18 -10.36 -39.02
CA SER A 564 46.44 -10.60 -39.72
C SER A 564 47.21 -11.80 -39.14
N ASN A 565 47.19 -12.87 -39.94
CA ASN A 565 48.27 -13.80 -40.29
C ASN A 565 49.11 -14.58 -39.25
N GLN A 566 49.09 -15.90 -39.53
CA GLN A 566 50.14 -16.93 -39.42
C GLN A 566 50.29 -17.73 -38.11
N GLY A 567 50.31 -19.06 -38.31
CA GLY A 567 50.98 -20.03 -37.43
C GLY A 567 50.05 -21.01 -36.75
N GLY A 568 50.04 -22.25 -37.24
CA GLY A 568 49.16 -23.31 -36.74
C GLY A 568 49.46 -23.78 -35.32
N ALA A 569 48.45 -24.34 -34.67
CA ALA A 569 48.59 -25.42 -33.70
C ALA A 569 47.20 -26.02 -33.42
N THR A 570 47.07 -27.33 -33.66
CA THR A 570 46.09 -28.20 -33.01
C THR A 570 46.07 -27.95 -31.51
N ILE A 571 44.90 -27.62 -30.92
CA ILE A 571 44.74 -27.66 -29.47
C ILE A 571 43.47 -28.44 -29.08
N SER A 572 43.77 -29.50 -28.34
CA SER A 572 42.93 -30.43 -27.62
C SER A 572 41.90 -29.77 -26.72
N SER A 573 40.76 -30.46 -26.61
CA SER A 573 39.81 -30.40 -25.51
C SER A 573 40.48 -30.33 -24.13
N HIS A 574 40.27 -29.24 -23.40
CA HIS A 574 40.36 -29.23 -21.94
C HIS A 574 39.22 -28.41 -21.33
N THR A 575 38.41 -29.14 -20.55
CA THR A 575 37.50 -28.72 -19.50
C THR A 575 38.01 -27.51 -18.70
N LEU A 576 37.23 -26.41 -18.67
CA LEU A 576 37.46 -25.24 -17.83
C LEU A 576 37.22 -25.59 -16.35
N SER A 577 38.28 -26.00 -15.67
CA SER A 577 38.36 -26.01 -14.20
C SER A 577 38.95 -24.67 -13.74
N LEU A 578 38.26 -23.98 -12.84
CA LEU A 578 38.67 -22.68 -12.29
C LEU A 578 39.96 -22.84 -11.46
N GLY A 579 41.11 -22.60 -12.08
CA GLY A 579 42.42 -22.59 -11.41
C GLY A 579 42.70 -21.30 -10.64
N MET A 580 43.69 -21.36 -9.74
CA MET A 580 44.17 -20.25 -8.87
C MET A 580 44.39 -18.91 -9.60
N GLY A 581 44.68 -18.92 -10.90
CA GLY A 581 44.81 -17.71 -11.71
C GLY A 581 43.53 -16.85 -11.79
N SER A 582 42.35 -17.46 -11.67
CA SER A 582 41.05 -16.74 -11.72
C SER A 582 40.80 -15.85 -10.50
N PHE A 583 41.57 -16.05 -9.42
CA PHE A 583 41.48 -15.26 -8.18
C PHE A 583 42.68 -14.31 -8.00
N SER A 584 43.60 -14.25 -8.96
CA SER A 584 44.81 -13.42 -8.91
C SER A 584 44.48 -11.93 -8.67
N GLY A 585 43.44 -11.39 -9.31
CA GLY A 585 42.98 -10.02 -9.08
C GLY A 585 42.58 -9.74 -7.64
N LEU A 586 41.93 -10.70 -6.97
CA LEU A 586 41.49 -10.55 -5.57
C LEU A 586 42.68 -10.55 -4.61
N PHE A 587 43.70 -11.36 -4.88
CA PHE A 587 44.94 -11.41 -4.10
C PHE A 587 45.80 -10.15 -4.30
N ILE A 588 45.82 -9.59 -5.52
CA ILE A 588 46.52 -8.34 -5.81
C ILE A 588 45.87 -7.17 -5.05
N ILE A 589 44.53 -7.07 -5.08
CA ILE A 589 43.80 -5.99 -4.39
C ILE A 589 44.03 -6.07 -2.87
N THR A 590 43.92 -7.26 -2.28
CA THR A 590 44.14 -7.45 -0.84
C THR A 590 45.59 -7.19 -0.44
N GLY A 591 46.56 -7.58 -1.27
CA GLY A 591 47.98 -7.26 -1.08
C GLY A 591 48.26 -5.76 -1.10
N ILE A 592 47.71 -5.01 -2.06
CA ILE A 592 47.89 -3.54 -2.16
C ILE A 592 47.31 -2.85 -0.92
N VAL A 593 46.11 -3.25 -0.48
CA VAL A 593 45.47 -2.66 0.71
C VAL A 593 46.30 -2.92 1.97
N ALA A 594 46.87 -4.12 2.13
CA ALA A 594 47.73 -4.45 3.26
C ALA A 594 49.04 -3.63 3.26
N VAL A 595 49.68 -3.46 2.10
CA VAL A 595 50.89 -2.64 1.97
C VAL A 595 50.62 -1.17 2.26
N LEU A 596 49.50 -0.63 1.78
CA LEU A 596 49.10 0.75 2.08
C LEU A 596 48.81 0.97 3.57
N ALA A 597 48.20 -0.02 4.24
CA ALA A 597 47.97 0.04 5.69
C ALA A 597 49.29 0.04 6.48
N VAL A 598 50.26 -0.79 6.09
CA VAL A 598 51.59 -0.82 6.73
C VAL A 598 52.36 0.48 6.47
N LEU A 599 52.30 1.03 5.25
CA LEU A 599 52.91 2.32 4.92
C LEU A 599 52.29 3.46 5.73
N ALA A 600 50.97 3.45 5.93
CA ALA A 600 50.29 4.44 6.75
C ALA A 600 50.77 4.38 8.22
N GLU A 601 50.96 3.18 8.77
CA GLU A 601 51.49 3.01 10.13
C GLU A 601 52.99 3.37 10.24
N LEU A 602 53.79 3.09 9.23
CA LEU A 602 55.19 3.54 9.18
C LEU A 602 55.29 5.07 9.08
N VAL A 603 54.45 5.72 8.27
CA VAL A 603 54.41 7.19 8.18
C VAL A 603 53.97 7.83 9.50
N LYS A 604 52.99 7.23 10.20
CA LYS A 604 52.64 7.65 11.57
C LYS A 604 53.83 7.46 12.51
N GLY A 605 54.50 6.31 12.48
CA GLY A 605 55.69 6.03 13.29
C GLY A 605 56.84 7.00 13.05
N PHE A 606 57.13 7.34 11.78
CA PHE A 606 58.15 8.33 11.41
C PHE A 606 57.77 9.75 11.82
N ARG A 607 56.50 10.15 11.71
CA ARG A 607 56.02 11.45 12.22
C ARG A 607 56.19 11.55 13.74
N THR A 608 55.89 10.49 14.48
CA THR A 608 56.08 10.44 15.93
C THR A 608 57.56 10.48 16.32
N LYS A 609 58.43 9.76 15.59
CA LYS A 609 59.88 9.75 15.83
C LYS A 609 60.54 11.08 15.43
N HIS A 610 60.06 11.76 14.39
CA HIS A 610 60.52 13.10 13.98
C HIS A 610 60.03 14.19 14.95
N SER A 611 58.82 14.06 15.51
CA SER A 611 58.33 14.93 16.60
C SER A 611 59.20 14.80 17.85
N LEU A 612 59.57 13.58 18.24
CA LEU A 612 60.49 13.31 19.35
C LEU A 612 61.92 13.83 19.09
N ARG A 613 62.43 13.73 17.86
CA ARG A 613 63.74 14.27 17.47
C ARG A 613 63.78 15.81 17.51
N LYS A 614 62.71 16.50 17.06
CA LYS A 614 62.57 17.95 17.22
C LYS A 614 62.40 18.40 18.69
N GLY A 615 61.85 17.54 19.54
CA GLY A 615 61.79 17.73 20.99
C GLY A 615 63.15 17.61 21.68
N ILE A 616 64.03 16.73 21.19
CA ILE A 616 65.39 16.52 21.72
C ILE A 616 66.37 17.60 21.22
N GLU A 617 66.26 18.06 19.97
CA GLU A 617 67.07 19.17 19.44
C GLU A 617 66.74 20.52 20.11
N ARG A 618 65.48 20.75 20.53
CA ARG A 618 65.09 21.92 21.36
C ARG A 618 65.63 21.86 22.80
N LYS A 619 66.02 20.69 23.29
CA LYS A 619 66.62 20.52 24.63
C LYS A 619 68.14 20.69 24.64
N ASN A 620 68.80 20.51 23.48
CA ASN A 620 70.26 20.66 23.33
C ASN A 620 70.70 22.03 22.77
N SER A 621 69.78 22.93 22.40
CA SER A 621 70.09 24.30 21.94
C SER A 621 69.93 25.38 23.02
N LYS A 622 69.80 25.00 24.30
CA LYS A 622 69.87 25.93 25.46
C LYS A 622 71.11 25.62 26.29
N VAL A 623 72.27 25.97 25.74
CA VAL A 623 73.50 26.21 26.50
C VAL A 623 73.93 27.63 26.16
N VAL A 624 73.78 28.55 27.11
CA VAL A 624 74.30 29.92 27.06
C VAL A 624 75.49 29.99 28.03
N PRO A 625 76.66 30.54 27.64
CA PRO A 625 77.79 30.72 28.56
C PRO A 625 77.65 31.98 29.43
N LEU A 626 78.30 31.93 30.60
CA LEU A 626 78.37 32.96 31.65
C LEU A 626 78.81 34.36 31.17
N PRO A 627 78.33 35.45 31.82
CA PRO A 627 78.93 36.77 31.69
C PRO A 627 80.05 36.99 32.73
N SER A 628 81.14 37.58 32.26
CA SER A 628 82.29 38.05 33.03
C SER A 628 82.01 39.40 33.71
N ILE A 629 82.12 39.38 35.04
CA ILE A 629 82.70 40.37 35.97
C ILE A 629 82.95 41.79 35.45
N GLY A 630 82.38 42.76 36.17
CA GLY A 630 82.86 44.15 36.20
C GLY A 630 82.14 44.99 37.25
N GLN A 631 82.80 45.19 38.40
CA GLN A 631 82.79 46.35 39.32
C GLN A 631 81.47 47.15 39.44
N GLY A 632 80.80 47.23 40.59
CA GLY A 632 81.33 47.53 41.91
C GLY A 632 80.90 48.94 42.30
N ASP A 633 79.94 49.08 43.20
CA ASP A 633 80.04 50.04 44.32
C ASP A 633 78.93 49.83 45.36
N PRO A 634 79.23 50.05 46.66
CA PRO A 634 78.34 49.74 47.78
C PRO A 634 77.60 51.00 48.27
N ASN A 635 76.37 50.82 48.76
CA ASN A 635 75.92 51.43 50.02
C ASN A 635 74.50 50.95 50.38
N THR A 636 74.47 50.09 51.39
CA THR A 636 73.68 50.21 52.64
C THR A 636 72.31 50.90 52.61
N GLY A 637 71.31 50.17 53.11
CA GLY A 637 70.22 50.77 53.89
C GLY A 637 68.82 50.31 53.49
N PRO A 638 68.10 49.57 54.36
CA PRO A 638 66.85 48.90 54.00
C PRO A 638 65.63 49.75 54.36
N SER A 639 64.50 49.50 53.71
CA SER A 639 63.39 48.79 54.36
C SER A 639 62.07 48.98 53.60
N LYS A 640 61.23 47.96 53.81
CA LYS A 640 59.77 48.04 53.93
C LYS A 640 58.93 48.01 52.64
N THR A 641 58.38 46.81 52.47
CA THR A 641 56.94 46.50 52.54
C THR A 641 56.00 46.88 51.39
N ASN A 642 55.22 45.86 51.08
CA ASN A 642 53.80 45.87 50.72
C ASN A 642 53.44 46.22 49.28
N PHE A 643 52.87 45.20 48.60
CA PHE A 643 51.45 45.13 48.17
C PHE A 643 50.73 46.45 47.81
N PRO A 644 49.62 46.44 47.05
CA PRO A 644 49.07 45.42 46.14
C PRO A 644 48.49 46.04 44.84
N TYR A 645 47.79 45.19 44.08
CA TYR A 645 46.78 45.47 43.04
C TYR A 645 47.24 46.11 41.72
N THR A 646 47.01 45.39 40.63
CA THR A 646 45.69 45.44 39.97
C THR A 646 45.44 44.17 39.15
#